data_AF-A0A813JUP4-F1
#
_entry.id   AF-A0A813JUP4-F1
#
_cell.length_a   1.000
_cell.length_b   1.000
_cell.length_c   1.000
_cell.angle_alpha   90.00
_cell.angle_beta   90.00
_cell.angle_gamma   90.00
#
_symmetry.space_group_name_H-M   'P 1'
#
loop_
_entity.id
_entity.type
_entity.pdbx_description
1 polymer ?
#
loop_
_entity_poly.entity_id
_entity_poly.type
_entity_poly.pdbx_seq_one_letter_code
_entity_poly.pdbx_strand_id
1 'polypeptide(L)'
;MPFSTETSWTNQTLDLLRGSGHLEDRAIPEMLNQQTVKLGFRMVSHQSKPTEGERPMRLDAWTYVRRVTARDVLKALADEDESSATLSKAINLSMEGQKVYHVVVRGNDSKFMPPGDRAGVDVVTSYFCQSMNFVIEEVNKFLFDELADAHAIWEVMDNSQFDNMLQVFFEDGDTKKDATLHLVGRFNGGSNLLHSCIKEGHHATLKILLNDFTVETVEKTPWRRLAEPLRRVGLWKVTAFHRAVYDGELACLQELVAWAVRHGHDITPLTNVEGFTCLELAEKEGNWACFNVLAPIFKVEAMKDVKDTHTREVRHASLLTPRVELVGMADSVVSLKQKQMQVLQQTKLPGQSWSHVLSAVQELTTCQEFHHADRDTLKIRICKVDFEDDASEAILGSLLDAAKGLLALEADFCVVKTDHTLVDCLRVVVDRLGTAAGDVSTMSLPRKIDLSSPCAEILPVEDEQACDRQAANLLTSFVENVGHVPWFFGARNALINKKQRARLAKLLASQSLASKVVFDSFLFVCLLVVVVVVVVVVVVVIAVVVVVVVVVIVVVAVVVVAVVAVVVVVVVVVVVIMIMVFVVVVVDVVVVVVVVVVFMLIVVVVRRRRRRRVRSRRRGRRRRRRRRRRCRCCCRCCCHGRRRRRCCRRRRHCCFCCRCCYCCCRCCCCRMIQPAHGLTLRCSFESLL
;
A
#
# COMPACT_ATOMS: atom_id res chain seq x y z
N MET A 1 25.91 25.97 21.54
CA MET A 1 25.48 25.32 22.80
C MET A 1 25.84 23.85 22.69
N PRO A 2 26.50 23.19 23.67
CA PRO A 2 26.71 21.75 23.56
C PRO A 2 25.35 21.08 23.34
N PHE A 3 25.28 20.03 22.51
CA PHE A 3 24.08 19.19 22.45
C PHE A 3 23.68 18.91 23.89
N SER A 4 22.44 19.29 24.26
CA SER A 4 21.98 18.94 25.59
C SER A 4 22.10 17.42 25.69
N THR A 5 22.52 16.94 26.85
CA THR A 5 22.56 15.51 27.17
C THR A 5 21.26 14.79 26.80
N GLU A 6 20.15 15.51 26.62
CA GLU A 6 18.82 15.04 26.27
C GLU A 6 18.77 14.26 24.94
N THR A 7 19.47 14.66 23.86
CA THR A 7 19.40 13.95 22.56
C THR A 7 20.15 12.61 22.54
N SER A 8 21.25 12.49 23.29
CA SER A 8 22.02 11.24 23.45
C SER A 8 21.18 10.13 24.10
N TRP A 9 20.30 10.49 25.04
CA TRP A 9 19.46 9.53 25.76
C TRP A 9 18.25 9.06 24.95
N THR A 10 17.84 9.82 23.93
CA THR A 10 16.72 9.47 23.04
C THR A 10 17.04 8.24 22.20
N ASN A 11 18.26 8.19 21.64
CA ASN A 11 18.75 7.01 20.93
C ASN A 11 18.86 5.84 21.89
N GLN A 12 19.36 6.06 23.11
CA GLN A 12 19.41 5.02 24.15
C GLN A 12 18.01 4.50 24.55
N THR A 13 16.98 5.36 24.62
CA THR A 13 15.59 4.96 24.93
C THR A 13 14.95 4.18 23.78
N LEU A 14 15.24 4.56 22.52
CA LEU A 14 14.83 3.82 21.34
C LEU A 14 15.60 2.48 21.21
N ASP A 15 16.88 2.46 21.57
CA ASP A 15 17.74 1.26 21.61
C ASP A 15 17.31 0.30 22.73
N LEU A 16 16.85 0.83 23.87
CA LEU A 16 16.25 0.04 24.96
C LEU A 16 14.91 -0.57 24.52
N LEU A 17 14.07 0.17 23.79
CA LEU A 17 12.84 -0.35 23.20
C LEU A 17 13.07 -1.35 22.05
N ARG A 18 14.26 -1.34 21.44
CA ARG A 18 14.64 -2.20 20.31
C ARG A 18 15.58 -3.37 20.71
N GLY A 19 16.16 -3.34 21.90
CA GLY A 19 17.13 -4.31 22.40
C GLY A 19 18.56 -4.04 21.88
N SER A 20 19.53 -4.01 22.79
CA SER A 20 20.94 -3.79 22.47
C SER A 20 21.51 -4.88 21.53
N GLY A 21 21.98 -4.48 20.34
CA GLY A 21 23.02 -5.19 19.59
C GLY A 21 22.63 -5.84 18.26
N HIS A 22 21.35 -6.12 18.00
CA HIS A 22 20.90 -6.61 16.69
C HIS A 22 19.53 -5.99 16.33
N LEU A 23 19.60 -4.96 15.49
CA LEU A 23 18.51 -4.02 15.13
C LEU A 23 17.25 -4.62 14.48
N GLU A 24 17.13 -5.94 14.28
CA GLU A 24 15.99 -6.56 13.56
C GLU A 24 15.21 -7.62 14.35
N ASP A 25 15.62 -8.00 15.59
CA ASP A 25 15.15 -9.27 16.19
C ASP A 25 14.23 -9.19 17.42
N ARG A 26 13.95 -8.01 18.01
CA ARG A 26 12.93 -7.89 19.09
C ARG A 26 11.63 -7.29 18.57
N ALA A 27 10.54 -8.04 18.74
CA ALA A 27 9.19 -7.55 18.52
C ALA A 27 8.87 -6.48 19.57
N ILE A 28 8.34 -5.35 19.14
CA ILE A 28 7.87 -4.31 20.06
C ILE A 28 6.79 -4.89 20.98
N PRO A 29 6.77 -4.51 22.27
CA PRO A 29 5.79 -5.02 23.22
C PRO A 29 4.38 -4.93 22.65
N GLU A 30 3.72 -6.08 22.52
CA GLU A 30 2.40 -6.23 21.90
C GLU A 30 1.36 -5.27 22.50
N MET A 31 1.49 -4.99 23.80
CA MET A 31 0.68 -3.99 24.49
C MET A 31 0.80 -2.61 23.84
N LEU A 32 2.01 -2.15 23.50
CA LEU A 32 2.22 -0.84 22.92
C LEU A 32 1.64 -0.76 21.50
N ASN A 33 1.72 -1.84 20.72
CA ASN A 33 1.08 -1.96 19.41
C ASN A 33 -0.43 -1.84 19.51
N GLN A 34 -1.05 -2.67 20.37
CA GLN A 34 -2.48 -2.66 20.59
C GLN A 34 -2.98 -1.30 21.06
N GLN A 35 -2.24 -0.64 21.96
CA GLN A 35 -2.62 0.69 22.41
C GLN A 35 -2.41 1.75 21.32
N THR A 36 -1.38 1.65 20.47
CA THR A 36 -1.23 2.55 19.31
C THR A 36 -2.33 2.35 18.29
N VAL A 37 -2.77 1.12 18.01
CA VAL A 37 -3.93 0.85 17.16
C VAL A 37 -5.22 1.41 17.78
N LYS A 38 -5.36 1.32 19.11
CA LYS A 38 -6.54 1.79 19.85
C LYS A 38 -6.62 3.30 19.99
N LEU A 39 -5.49 3.96 20.27
CA LEU A 39 -5.42 5.37 20.65
C LEU A 39 -4.76 6.26 19.60
N GLY A 40 -4.09 5.67 18.61
CA GLY A 40 -3.38 6.39 17.56
C GLY A 40 -4.32 6.96 16.51
N PHE A 41 -3.85 8.03 15.86
CA PHE A 41 -4.52 8.61 14.71
C PHE A 41 -4.37 7.67 13.51
N ARG A 42 -5.50 7.22 12.97
CA ARG A 42 -5.56 6.32 11.82
C ARG A 42 -5.38 7.12 10.53
N MET A 43 -4.30 6.84 9.81
CA MET A 43 -4.00 7.33 8.47
C MET A 43 -4.22 6.20 7.46
N VAL A 44 -4.85 6.54 6.34
CA VAL A 44 -4.96 5.62 5.19
C VAL A 44 -3.70 5.79 4.36
N SER A 45 -2.90 4.74 4.21
CA SER A 45 -1.85 4.72 3.20
C SER A 45 -2.52 4.68 1.83
N HIS A 46 -2.60 5.84 1.16
CA HIS A 46 -2.92 5.86 -0.25
C HIS A 46 -1.74 5.27 -1.02
N GLN A 47 -1.81 3.99 -1.39
CA GLN A 47 -0.94 3.50 -2.46
C GLN A 47 -1.24 4.32 -3.72
N SER A 48 -0.25 5.07 -4.18
CA SER A 48 -0.35 5.97 -5.32
C SER A 48 -0.36 5.25 -6.68
N LYS A 49 -0.24 3.91 -6.72
CA LYS A 49 -0.38 3.12 -7.96
C LYS A 49 -1.05 1.77 -7.71
N PRO A 50 -2.09 1.39 -8.49
CA PRO A 50 -2.49 0.00 -8.59
C PRO A 50 -1.31 -0.80 -9.18
N THR A 51 -1.00 -1.95 -8.60
CA THR A 51 -0.06 -2.91 -9.21
C THR A 51 -0.63 -3.37 -10.55
N GLU A 52 -0.04 -2.87 -11.64
CA GLU A 52 -0.34 -3.34 -12.99
C GLU A 52 0.04 -4.82 -13.09
N GLY A 53 -0.95 -5.69 -13.30
CA GLY A 53 -0.70 -7.03 -13.87
C GLY A 53 -1.39 -8.22 -13.19
N GLU A 54 -1.59 -8.23 -11.88
CA GLU A 54 -2.21 -9.39 -11.20
C GLU A 54 -3.16 -8.93 -10.08
N ARG A 55 -4.47 -9.03 -10.35
CA ARG A 55 -5.64 -8.79 -9.48
C ARG A 55 -5.57 -7.55 -8.56
N PRO A 56 -6.54 -6.62 -8.64
CA PRO A 56 -6.59 -5.47 -7.74
C PRO A 56 -7.06 -5.92 -6.34
N MET A 57 -6.20 -6.58 -5.56
CA MET A 57 -6.34 -6.53 -4.11
C MET A 57 -5.88 -5.14 -3.69
N ARG A 58 -6.85 -4.27 -3.36
CA ARG A 58 -6.56 -3.11 -2.52
C ARG A 58 -6.04 -3.67 -1.19
N LEU A 59 -4.73 -3.65 -1.02
CA LEU A 59 -4.12 -3.90 0.26
C LEU A 59 -4.32 -2.62 1.08
N ASP A 60 -5.42 -2.55 1.81
CA ASP A 60 -5.67 -1.47 2.76
C ASP A 60 -4.64 -1.61 3.89
N ALA A 61 -3.51 -0.92 3.74
CA ALA A 61 -2.56 -0.73 4.82
C ALA A 61 -3.01 0.49 5.63
N TRP A 62 -3.36 0.27 6.88
CA TRP A 62 -3.69 1.32 7.84
C TRP A 62 -2.45 1.68 8.62
N THR A 63 -2.14 2.95 8.68
CA THR A 63 -1.02 3.46 9.48
C THR A 63 -1.59 4.16 10.70
N TYR A 64 -1.29 3.68 11.90
CA TYR A 64 -1.69 4.30 13.16
C TYR A 64 -0.51 5.05 13.74
N VAL A 65 -0.65 6.35 13.96
CA VAL A 65 0.41 7.18 14.56
C VAL A 65 -0.06 7.65 15.94
N ARG A 66 0.70 7.32 16.99
CA ARG A 66 0.39 7.74 18.37
C ARG A 66 1.60 8.37 19.02
N ARG A 67 1.41 9.50 19.71
CA ARG A 67 2.44 10.00 20.64
C ARG A 67 2.55 9.04 21.82
N VAL A 68 3.73 8.49 22.03
CA VAL A 68 4.01 7.61 23.17
C VAL A 68 4.34 8.48 24.38
N THR A 69 3.79 8.14 25.55
CA THR A 69 4.14 8.81 26.80
C THR A 69 5.27 8.04 27.50
N ALA A 70 6.05 8.72 28.35
CA ALA A 70 7.04 8.06 29.21
C ALA A 70 6.44 6.91 30.01
N ARG A 71 5.19 7.09 30.47
CA ARG A 71 4.44 6.04 31.17
C ARG A 71 4.18 4.81 30.30
N ASP A 72 3.84 4.98 29.02
CA ASP A 72 3.60 3.86 28.11
C ASP A 72 4.89 3.06 27.86
N VAL A 73 6.03 3.76 27.67
CA VAL A 73 7.35 3.15 27.53
C VAL A 73 7.75 2.38 28.78
N LEU A 74 7.61 3.00 29.96
CA LEU A 74 7.96 2.37 31.23
C LEU A 74 7.08 1.17 31.55
N LYS A 75 5.80 1.23 31.19
CA LYS A 75 4.91 0.09 31.34
C LYS A 75 5.31 -1.06 30.42
N ALA A 76 5.67 -0.74 29.17
CA ALA A 76 6.12 -1.73 28.21
C ALA A 76 7.44 -2.40 28.64
N LEU A 77 8.37 -1.67 29.24
CA LEU A 77 9.63 -2.20 29.78
C LEU A 77 9.46 -2.95 31.10
N ALA A 78 8.48 -2.58 31.92
CA ALA A 78 8.15 -3.30 33.16
C ALA A 78 7.58 -4.68 32.89
N ASP A 79 6.84 -4.85 31.79
CA ASP A 79 6.32 -6.15 31.35
C ASP A 79 7.44 -7.11 30.89
N GLU A 80 8.66 -6.61 30.63
CA GLU A 80 9.84 -7.40 30.23
C GLU A 80 10.88 -7.59 31.37
N ASP A 81 10.53 -7.32 32.63
CA ASP A 81 11.43 -7.40 33.81
C ASP A 81 12.66 -6.45 33.76
N GLU A 82 12.70 -5.46 32.87
CA GLU A 82 13.86 -4.56 32.69
C GLU A 82 13.78 -3.22 33.46
N SER A 83 12.75 -2.99 34.29
CA SER A 83 12.56 -1.67 34.93
C SER A 83 13.42 -1.45 36.19
N SER A 84 14.55 -0.75 36.05
CA SER A 84 15.28 -0.14 37.19
C SER A 84 14.73 1.26 37.51
N ALA A 85 14.68 1.65 38.79
CA ALA A 85 14.26 3.00 39.20
C ALA A 85 15.09 4.12 38.53
N THR A 86 16.36 3.83 38.23
CA THR A 86 17.26 4.73 37.49
C THR A 86 16.81 4.91 36.04
N LEU A 87 16.34 3.84 35.39
CA LEU A 87 15.82 3.84 34.03
C LEU A 87 14.51 4.65 33.93
N SER A 88 13.63 4.49 34.92
CA SER A 88 12.38 5.24 35.02
C SER A 88 12.61 6.75 35.11
N LYS A 89 13.58 7.18 35.91
CA LYS A 89 13.91 8.60 36.03
C LYS A 89 14.50 9.15 34.72
N ALA A 90 15.34 8.38 34.04
CA ALA A 90 15.96 8.77 32.77
C ALA A 90 14.91 8.93 31.65
N ILE A 91 14.02 7.94 31.47
CA ILE A 91 12.98 7.98 30.42
C ILE A 91 12.02 9.15 30.61
N ASN A 92 11.62 9.44 31.86
CA ASN A 92 10.76 10.60 32.14
C ASN A 92 11.45 11.91 31.77
N LEU A 93 12.74 12.08 32.12
CA LEU A 93 13.49 13.30 31.81
C LEU A 93 13.65 13.51 30.29
N SER A 94 13.99 12.45 29.55
CA SER A 94 14.18 12.53 28.10
C SER A 94 12.88 12.81 27.34
N MET A 95 11.77 12.20 27.76
CA MET A 95 10.47 12.38 27.08
C MET A 95 9.71 13.64 27.51
N GLU A 96 10.17 14.34 28.55
CA GLU A 96 9.66 15.67 28.94
C GLU A 96 10.07 16.73 27.92
N GLY A 97 11.31 16.64 27.39
CA GLY A 97 11.83 17.54 26.35
C GLY A 97 11.49 17.14 24.90
N GLN A 98 11.18 15.88 24.64
CA GLN A 98 11.02 15.36 23.28
C GLN A 98 9.78 14.47 23.11
N LYS A 99 8.93 14.81 22.14
CA LYS A 99 7.76 13.98 21.82
C LYS A 99 8.20 12.82 20.91
N VAL A 100 7.97 11.60 21.37
CA VAL A 100 8.17 10.36 20.62
C VAL A 100 6.83 9.92 20.03
N TYR A 101 6.82 9.56 18.75
CA TYR A 101 5.65 9.00 18.06
C TYR A 101 5.95 7.56 17.65
N HIS A 102 4.96 6.69 17.83
CA HIS A 102 4.97 5.28 17.46
C HIS A 102 4.03 5.05 16.28
N VAL A 103 4.52 4.38 15.25
CA VAL A 103 3.78 4.09 14.01
C VAL A 103 3.54 2.59 13.87
N VAL A 104 2.27 2.18 13.89
CA VAL A 104 1.87 0.80 13.61
C VAL A 104 1.26 0.72 12.22
N VAL A 105 1.78 -0.14 11.36
CA VAL A 105 1.18 -0.42 10.04
C VAL A 105 0.47 -1.76 10.09
N ARG A 106 -0.86 -1.71 9.95
CA ARG A 106 -1.72 -2.89 9.82
C ARG A 106 -2.06 -3.07 8.36
N GLY A 107 -1.48 -4.06 7.69
CA GLY A 107 -1.77 -4.34 6.29
C GLY A 107 -1.61 -5.81 5.94
N ASN A 108 -2.39 -6.29 4.96
CA ASN A 108 -2.29 -7.66 4.42
C ASN A 108 -1.24 -7.79 3.31
N ASP A 109 -0.30 -6.85 3.23
CA ASP A 109 0.71 -6.85 2.16
C ASP A 109 1.70 -8.00 2.39
N SER A 110 1.74 -8.91 1.42
CA SER A 110 2.66 -10.06 1.39
C SER A 110 4.14 -9.69 1.59
N LYS A 111 4.54 -8.45 1.36
CA LYS A 111 5.91 -7.97 1.63
C LYS A 111 6.23 -7.86 3.12
N PHE A 112 5.22 -7.68 3.97
CA PHE A 112 5.36 -7.54 5.42
C PHE A 112 4.84 -8.77 6.18
N MET A 113 4.35 -9.80 5.48
CA MET A 113 3.88 -11.04 6.09
C MET A 113 4.90 -12.18 5.92
N PRO A 114 5.19 -12.96 6.97
CA PRO A 114 5.92 -14.21 6.84
C PRO A 114 5.19 -15.15 5.86
N PRO A 115 5.90 -15.89 4.99
CA PRO A 115 5.25 -16.80 4.05
C PRO A 115 4.48 -17.89 4.81
N GLY A 116 3.15 -17.83 4.74
CA GLY A 116 2.25 -18.85 5.30
C GLY A 116 1.18 -18.33 6.25
N ASP A 117 1.31 -17.11 6.78
CA ASP A 117 0.32 -16.53 7.70
C ASP A 117 -0.59 -15.50 7.00
N ARG A 118 -1.90 -15.61 7.22
CA ARG A 118 -2.93 -14.73 6.60
C ARG A 118 -3.71 -13.90 7.62
N ALA A 119 -3.44 -14.06 8.91
CA ALA A 119 -3.96 -13.16 9.92
C ALA A 119 -3.10 -11.88 9.87
N GLY A 120 -3.70 -10.73 9.52
CA GLY A 120 -2.98 -9.47 9.40
C GLY A 120 -2.13 -9.21 10.66
N VAL A 121 -0.82 -9.25 10.48
CA VAL A 121 0.14 -8.98 11.56
C VAL A 121 0.31 -7.47 11.63
N ASP A 122 0.24 -6.91 12.84
CA ASP A 122 0.57 -5.51 13.08
C ASP A 122 2.09 -5.39 12.98
N VAL A 123 2.58 -4.82 11.88
CA VAL A 123 4.02 -4.61 11.67
C VAL A 123 4.33 -3.18 12.05
N VAL A 124 5.18 -3.03 13.06
CA VAL A 124 5.71 -1.72 13.41
C VAL A 124 6.74 -1.31 12.37
N THR A 125 6.60 -0.10 11.83
CA THR A 125 7.52 0.37 10.80
C THR A 125 8.49 1.43 11.30
N SER A 126 8.20 2.17 12.38
CA SER A 126 9.14 3.16 12.95
C SER A 126 8.63 3.83 14.23
N TYR A 127 9.59 4.28 15.06
CA TYR A 127 9.39 5.40 15.97
C TYR A 127 9.97 6.65 15.28
N PHE A 128 9.34 7.81 15.42
CA PHE A 128 9.94 9.06 14.98
C PHE A 128 9.76 10.15 16.03
N CYS A 129 10.78 11.00 16.17
CA CYS A 129 10.80 12.06 17.17
C CYS A 129 10.45 13.41 16.54
N GLN A 130 9.85 14.31 17.34
CA GLN A 130 9.52 15.69 16.93
C GLN A 130 10.75 16.49 16.44
N SER A 131 11.97 16.04 16.77
CA SER A 131 13.22 16.70 16.38
C SER A 131 13.56 16.59 14.89
N MET A 132 12.82 15.82 14.08
CA MET A 132 13.05 15.82 12.63
C MET A 132 12.67 17.16 11.99
N ASN A 133 11.65 17.86 12.53
CA ASN A 133 11.33 19.22 12.08
C ASN A 133 12.46 20.18 12.39
N PHE A 134 13.10 20.06 13.56
CA PHE A 134 14.27 20.86 13.91
C PHE A 134 15.45 20.61 12.96
N VAL A 135 15.77 19.35 12.67
CA VAL A 135 16.84 19.01 11.70
C VAL A 135 16.50 19.55 10.31
N ILE A 136 15.24 19.44 9.87
CA ILE A 136 14.78 19.99 8.59
C ILE A 136 14.86 21.52 8.58
N GLU A 137 14.43 22.20 9.64
CA GLU A 137 14.47 23.66 9.77
C GLU A 137 15.91 24.18 9.75
N GLU A 138 16.81 23.58 10.54
CA GLU A 138 18.23 23.99 10.56
C GLU A 138 18.94 23.66 9.25
N VAL A 139 18.65 22.51 8.62
CA VAL A 139 19.19 22.21 7.29
C VAL A 139 18.66 23.18 6.23
N ASN A 140 17.36 23.49 6.24
CA ASN A 140 16.80 24.47 5.31
C ASN A 140 17.47 25.84 5.49
N LYS A 141 17.55 26.29 6.74
CA LYS A 141 18.19 27.56 7.09
C LYS A 141 19.65 27.65 6.63
N PHE A 142 20.45 26.63 6.91
CA PHE A 142 21.89 26.69 6.65
C PHE A 142 22.32 26.20 5.27
N LEU A 143 21.60 25.27 4.65
CA LEU A 143 21.98 24.72 3.35
C LEU A 143 21.09 25.20 2.20
N PHE A 144 19.81 25.51 2.43
CA PHE A 144 18.88 25.89 1.35
C PHE A 144 18.68 27.40 1.23
N ASP A 145 18.55 28.13 2.34
CA ASP A 145 18.31 29.59 2.31
C ASP A 145 19.56 30.37 1.90
N GLU A 146 20.76 29.81 2.14
CA GLU A 146 22.06 30.41 1.81
C GLU A 146 22.71 29.82 0.54
N LEU A 147 21.93 29.15 -0.33
CA LEU A 147 22.44 28.46 -1.53
C LEU A 147 23.27 29.30 -2.48
N ALA A 148 23.07 30.62 -2.49
CA ALA A 148 23.80 31.56 -3.33
C ALA A 148 25.25 31.77 -2.87
N ASP A 149 25.56 31.57 -1.58
CA ASP A 149 26.90 31.71 -1.04
C ASP A 149 27.58 30.33 -0.89
N ALA A 150 28.50 30.05 -1.80
CA ALA A 150 29.23 28.80 -1.81
C ALA A 150 30.12 28.63 -0.56
N HIS A 151 30.60 29.72 0.04
CA HIS A 151 31.43 29.68 1.25
C HIS A 151 30.63 29.36 2.50
N ALA A 152 29.38 29.81 2.59
CA ALA A 152 28.50 29.53 3.71
C ALA A 152 28.35 28.02 3.97
N ILE A 153 28.30 27.19 2.91
CA ILE A 153 28.23 25.73 3.04
C ILE A 153 29.47 25.17 3.74
N TRP A 154 30.66 25.70 3.46
CA TRP A 154 31.87 25.27 4.17
C TRP A 154 31.84 25.66 5.65
N GLU A 155 31.48 26.92 5.95
CA GLU A 155 31.39 27.39 7.34
C GLU A 155 30.38 26.57 8.16
N VAL A 156 29.25 26.22 7.55
CA VAL A 156 28.23 25.36 8.14
C VAL A 156 28.76 23.94 8.36
N MET A 157 29.48 23.36 7.40
CA MET A 157 30.01 21.99 7.51
C MET A 157 31.24 21.89 8.43
N ASP A 158 31.94 22.99 8.68
CA ASP A 158 33.01 23.10 9.68
C ASP A 158 32.46 23.35 11.09
N ASN A 159 31.19 23.74 11.21
CA ASN A 159 30.52 23.84 12.50
C ASN A 159 30.32 22.44 13.09
N SER A 160 31.16 22.11 14.08
CA SER A 160 31.10 20.84 14.83
C SER A 160 29.71 20.50 15.38
N GLN A 161 28.87 21.49 15.69
CA GLN A 161 27.51 21.24 16.17
C GLN A 161 26.65 20.73 15.03
N PHE A 162 26.68 21.41 13.89
CA PHE A 162 25.91 21.00 12.72
C PHE A 162 26.37 19.63 12.21
N ASP A 163 27.68 19.39 12.10
CA ASP A 163 28.23 18.11 11.64
C ASP A 163 27.82 16.93 12.53
N ASN A 164 27.90 17.10 13.86
CA ASN A 164 27.41 16.08 14.80
C ASN A 164 25.90 15.82 14.65
N MET A 165 25.09 16.86 14.36
CA MET A 165 23.67 16.69 14.09
C MET A 165 23.44 15.83 12.84
N LEU A 166 24.21 16.09 11.77
CA LEU A 166 24.15 15.31 10.53
C LEU A 166 24.54 13.86 10.77
N GLN A 167 25.60 13.63 11.54
CA GLN A 167 26.06 12.29 11.90
C GLN A 167 24.97 11.50 12.64
N VAL A 168 24.40 12.09 13.69
CA VAL A 168 23.32 11.45 14.46
C VAL A 168 22.11 11.16 13.58
N PHE A 169 21.72 12.08 12.70
CA PHE A 169 20.61 11.87 11.78
C PHE A 169 20.86 10.72 10.79
N PHE A 170 22.09 10.63 10.27
CA PHE A 170 22.50 9.56 9.37
C PHE A 170 22.53 8.19 10.05
N GLU A 171 23.06 8.12 11.27
CA GLU A 171 23.17 6.88 12.06
C GLU A 171 21.81 6.32 12.50
N ASP A 172 20.77 7.16 12.60
CA ASP A 172 19.39 6.73 12.86
C ASP A 172 18.74 6.03 11.63
N GLY A 173 19.30 6.20 10.43
CA GLY A 173 18.84 5.54 9.21
C GLY A 173 19.40 4.12 9.03
N ASP A 174 18.69 3.28 8.26
CA ASP A 174 19.25 1.97 7.85
C ASP A 174 20.35 2.18 6.80
N THR A 175 21.60 2.15 7.26
CA THR A 175 22.81 2.36 6.46
C THR A 175 23.07 1.26 5.43
N LYS A 176 22.39 0.11 5.52
CA LYS A 176 22.54 -1.00 4.57
C LYS A 176 21.67 -0.84 3.33
N LYS A 177 20.63 -0.01 3.38
CA LYS A 177 19.69 0.21 2.29
C LYS A 177 19.79 1.65 1.76
N ASP A 178 20.21 1.84 0.51
CA ASP A 178 20.37 3.19 -0.08
C ASP A 178 19.08 4.03 0.00
N ALA A 179 17.91 3.39 -0.17
CA ALA A 179 16.62 4.06 -0.14
C ALA A 179 16.30 4.71 1.21
N THR A 180 16.87 4.20 2.31
CA THR A 180 16.64 4.64 3.68
C THR A 180 17.83 5.39 4.28
N LEU A 181 18.89 5.66 3.50
CA LEU A 181 19.97 6.53 3.99
C LEU A 181 19.41 7.93 4.26
N HIS A 182 19.48 8.31 5.53
CA HIS A 182 19.13 9.61 6.07
C HIS A 182 20.23 10.63 5.73
N LEU A 183 20.34 11.00 4.45
CA LEU A 183 21.23 12.08 4.02
C LEU A 183 20.44 13.38 3.91
N VAL A 184 20.92 14.42 4.58
CA VAL A 184 20.26 15.74 4.61
C VAL A 184 20.19 16.40 3.23
N GLY A 185 21.13 16.08 2.34
CA GLY A 185 21.07 16.50 0.95
C GLY A 185 19.81 16.02 0.21
N ARG A 186 19.10 15.02 0.76
CA ARG A 186 17.86 14.44 0.21
C ARG A 186 16.57 15.04 0.80
N PHE A 187 16.66 16.04 1.68
CA PHE A 187 15.48 16.72 2.20
C PHE A 187 14.70 17.41 1.09
N ASN A 188 13.37 17.52 1.28
CA ASN A 188 12.33 17.95 0.33
C ASN A 188 11.73 16.90 -0.63
N GLY A 189 12.06 15.60 -0.50
CA GLY A 189 11.25 14.47 -1.01
C GLY A 189 11.06 14.33 -2.52
N GLY A 190 11.32 15.39 -3.29
CA GLY A 190 11.18 15.49 -4.74
C GLY A 190 12.44 16.01 -5.45
N SER A 191 13.32 16.68 -4.72
CA SER A 191 14.60 17.24 -5.17
C SER A 191 15.66 17.01 -4.10
N ASN A 192 16.93 16.95 -4.50
CA ASN A 192 18.05 17.03 -3.56
C ASN A 192 18.68 18.44 -3.62
N LEU A 193 19.60 18.75 -2.70
CA LEU A 193 20.29 20.05 -2.65
C LEU A 193 20.88 20.44 -4.02
N LEU A 194 21.52 19.48 -4.68
CA LEU A 194 22.12 19.66 -6.00
C LEU A 194 21.09 20.08 -7.08
N HIS A 195 19.87 19.52 -7.03
CA HIS A 195 18.79 19.91 -7.94
C HIS A 195 18.33 21.35 -7.69
N SER A 196 18.33 21.81 -6.43
CA SER A 196 18.01 23.21 -6.10
C SER A 196 19.11 24.16 -6.60
N CYS A 197 20.39 23.83 -6.41
CA CYS A 197 21.50 24.62 -6.94
C CYS A 197 21.41 24.79 -8.47
N ILE A 198 21.14 23.69 -9.18
CA ILE A 198 20.96 23.72 -10.64
C ILE A 198 19.75 24.58 -10.99
N LYS A 199 18.61 24.34 -10.33
CA LYS A 199 17.36 25.07 -10.60
C LYS A 199 17.49 26.57 -10.43
N GLU A 200 18.37 27.03 -9.55
CA GLU A 200 18.57 28.45 -9.26
C GLU A 200 19.83 29.04 -9.91
N GLY A 201 20.60 28.24 -10.67
CA GLY A 201 21.80 28.69 -11.37
C GLY A 201 23.01 28.92 -10.45
N HIS A 202 23.04 28.35 -9.24
CA HIS A 202 24.13 28.52 -8.27
C HIS A 202 25.35 27.64 -8.62
N HIS A 203 26.03 27.99 -9.71
CA HIS A 203 27.16 27.23 -10.28
C HIS A 203 28.35 27.08 -9.32
N ALA A 204 28.71 28.13 -8.59
CA ALA A 204 29.82 28.09 -7.63
C ALA A 204 29.55 27.10 -6.49
N THR A 205 28.34 27.16 -5.93
CA THR A 205 27.85 26.23 -4.91
C THR A 205 27.80 24.79 -5.42
N LEU A 206 27.29 24.57 -6.63
CA LEU A 206 27.30 23.26 -7.29
C LEU A 206 28.72 22.68 -7.38
N LYS A 207 29.68 23.51 -7.79
CA LYS A 207 31.09 23.09 -7.95
C LYS A 207 31.71 22.63 -6.63
N ILE A 208 31.46 23.37 -5.55
CA ILE A 208 31.89 22.98 -4.20
C ILE A 208 31.23 21.65 -3.78
N LEU A 209 29.92 21.54 -3.96
CA LEU A 209 29.19 20.32 -3.65
C LEU A 209 29.73 19.08 -4.38
N LEU A 210 30.12 19.24 -5.66
CA LEU A 210 30.72 18.16 -6.45
C LEU A 210 32.16 17.82 -6.04
N ASN A 211 32.97 18.82 -5.69
CA ASN A 211 34.38 18.62 -5.34
C ASN A 211 34.58 18.07 -3.93
N ASP A 212 33.71 18.45 -2.99
CA ASP A 212 33.98 18.25 -1.57
C ASP A 212 32.95 17.33 -0.90
N PHE A 213 31.71 17.25 -1.40
CA PHE A 213 30.59 16.62 -0.70
C PHE A 213 29.88 15.48 -1.47
N THR A 214 30.61 14.75 -2.32
CA THR A 214 30.13 13.57 -3.08
C THR A 214 30.54 12.25 -2.43
N VAL A 215 30.00 11.12 -2.90
CA VAL A 215 30.36 9.80 -2.33
C VAL A 215 31.84 9.49 -2.50
N GLU A 216 32.46 10.00 -3.55
CA GLU A 216 33.86 9.81 -3.91
C GLU A 216 34.81 10.64 -3.03
N THR A 217 34.31 11.73 -2.43
CA THR A 217 35.15 12.69 -1.69
C THR A 217 34.99 12.55 -0.18
N VAL A 218 33.80 12.15 0.31
CA VAL A 218 33.51 11.99 1.75
C VAL A 218 33.42 10.54 2.22
N GLU A 219 34.31 9.66 1.73
CA GLU A 219 34.26 8.22 2.03
C GLU A 219 34.22 7.89 3.54
N LYS A 220 34.98 8.65 4.35
CA LYS A 220 35.10 8.42 5.81
C LYS A 220 33.97 9.03 6.63
N THR A 221 33.23 9.97 6.08
CA THR A 221 32.19 10.74 6.77
C THR A 221 30.92 10.77 5.90
N PRO A 222 30.25 9.61 5.74
CA PRO A 222 29.16 9.46 4.78
C PRO A 222 27.96 10.39 5.04
N TRP A 223 27.76 10.82 6.29
CA TRP A 223 26.72 11.81 6.65
C TRP A 223 26.97 13.21 6.07
N ARG A 224 28.22 13.54 5.72
CA ARG A 224 28.58 14.78 5.01
C ARG A 224 28.29 14.72 3.51
N ARG A 225 27.71 13.63 2.99
CA ARG A 225 27.35 13.54 1.57
C ARG A 225 26.15 14.44 1.28
N LEU A 226 26.42 15.59 0.66
CA LEU A 226 25.39 16.56 0.28
C LEU A 226 25.03 16.45 -1.22
N ALA A 227 25.89 15.87 -2.04
CA ALA A 227 25.74 15.78 -3.49
C ALA A 227 25.67 14.33 -3.97
N GLU A 228 24.63 14.03 -4.76
CA GLU A 228 24.44 12.72 -5.40
C GLU A 228 24.05 12.89 -6.87
N PRO A 229 25.01 13.17 -7.77
CA PRO A 229 24.72 13.58 -9.16
C PRO A 229 23.98 12.52 -9.98
N LEU A 230 24.28 11.24 -9.74
CA LEU A 230 23.73 10.09 -10.45
C LEU A 230 22.40 9.60 -9.88
N ARG A 231 22.01 10.10 -8.69
CA ARG A 231 20.82 9.60 -8.01
C ARG A 231 19.57 10.13 -8.70
N ARG A 232 18.64 9.21 -8.96
CA ARG A 232 17.32 9.54 -9.50
C ARG A 232 16.40 9.98 -8.36
N VAL A 233 15.95 11.22 -8.39
CA VAL A 233 15.08 11.80 -7.36
C VAL A 233 13.72 12.24 -7.92
N GLY A 234 12.73 12.31 -7.03
CA GLY A 234 11.39 12.80 -7.33
C GLY A 234 10.52 11.89 -8.21
N LEU A 235 9.32 12.41 -8.52
CA LEU A 235 8.29 11.70 -9.28
C LEU A 235 8.76 11.26 -10.67
N TRP A 236 9.64 12.06 -11.28
CA TRP A 236 10.17 11.86 -12.63
C TRP A 236 11.51 11.12 -12.66
N LYS A 237 12.03 10.68 -11.50
CA LYS A 237 13.31 9.97 -11.35
C LYS A 237 14.45 10.67 -12.11
N VAL A 238 14.52 11.98 -11.94
CA VAL A 238 15.46 12.88 -12.64
C VAL A 238 16.80 12.80 -11.91
N THR A 239 17.90 12.74 -12.66
CA THR A 239 19.25 12.93 -12.09
C THR A 239 19.66 14.40 -12.18
N ALA A 240 20.75 14.79 -11.52
CA ALA A 240 21.28 16.14 -11.63
C ALA A 240 21.59 16.55 -13.08
N PHE A 241 22.08 15.59 -13.89
CA PHE A 241 22.32 15.79 -15.32
C PHE A 241 21.03 16.12 -16.08
N HIS A 242 19.98 15.32 -15.89
CA HIS A 242 18.69 15.60 -16.51
C HIS A 242 18.11 16.93 -16.03
N ARG A 243 18.33 17.30 -14.76
CA ARG A 243 17.89 18.58 -14.23
C ARG A 243 18.61 19.76 -14.89
N ALA A 244 19.94 19.68 -15.03
CA ALA A 244 20.74 20.72 -15.68
C ALA A 244 20.36 20.88 -17.16
N VAL A 245 20.13 19.77 -17.86
CA VAL A 245 19.62 19.77 -19.23
C VAL A 245 18.24 20.40 -19.30
N TYR A 246 17.29 19.97 -18.46
CA TYR A 246 15.92 20.48 -18.47
C TYR A 246 15.86 21.98 -18.20
N ASP A 247 16.64 22.44 -17.21
CA ASP A 247 16.69 23.84 -16.84
C ASP A 247 17.55 24.70 -17.78
N GLY A 248 18.31 24.11 -18.71
CA GLY A 248 19.18 24.83 -19.66
C GLY A 248 20.47 25.39 -19.04
N GLU A 249 20.90 24.84 -17.90
CA GLU A 249 22.00 25.35 -17.08
C GLU A 249 23.35 24.82 -17.56
N LEU A 250 23.87 25.42 -18.63
CA LEU A 250 25.08 24.96 -19.32
C LEU A 250 26.30 24.84 -18.39
N ALA A 251 26.55 25.86 -17.57
CA ALA A 251 27.71 25.89 -16.67
C ALA A 251 27.63 24.75 -15.63
N CYS A 252 26.43 24.50 -15.09
CA CYS A 252 26.18 23.40 -14.17
C CYS A 252 26.38 22.05 -14.84
N LEU A 253 25.88 21.89 -16.07
CA LEU A 253 26.05 20.64 -16.84
C LEU A 253 27.52 20.36 -17.15
N GLN A 254 28.30 21.38 -17.51
CA GLN A 254 29.73 21.23 -17.76
C GLN A 254 30.50 20.75 -16.52
N GLU A 255 30.22 21.30 -15.34
CA GLU A 255 30.84 20.82 -14.10
C GLU A 255 30.40 19.39 -13.75
N LEU A 256 29.12 19.05 -13.95
CA LEU A 256 28.62 17.68 -13.75
C LEU A 256 29.31 16.67 -14.69
N VAL A 257 29.48 17.03 -15.96
CA VAL A 257 30.20 16.22 -16.95
C VAL A 257 31.68 16.10 -16.58
N ALA A 258 32.34 17.19 -16.20
CA ALA A 258 33.73 17.18 -15.77
C ALA A 258 33.92 16.29 -14.54
N TRP A 259 33.00 16.34 -13.58
CA TRP A 259 32.97 15.45 -12.42
C TRP A 259 32.80 13.98 -12.84
N ALA A 260 31.84 13.67 -13.72
CA ALA A 260 31.62 12.29 -14.18
C ALA A 260 32.86 11.72 -14.88
N VAL A 261 33.51 12.50 -15.74
CA VAL A 261 34.75 12.11 -16.42
C VAL A 261 35.88 11.90 -15.42
N ARG A 262 36.06 12.82 -14.46
CA ARG A 262 37.10 12.74 -13.42
C ARG A 262 37.01 11.46 -12.59
N HIS A 263 35.79 11.03 -12.28
CA HIS A 263 35.53 9.84 -11.45
C HIS A 263 35.18 8.58 -12.25
N GLY A 264 35.21 8.61 -13.59
CA GLY A 264 35.00 7.45 -14.45
C GLY A 264 33.55 6.96 -14.51
N HIS A 265 32.57 7.84 -14.31
CA HIS A 265 31.14 7.51 -14.36
C HIS A 265 30.59 7.56 -15.79
N ASP A 266 29.93 6.48 -16.22
CA ASP A 266 29.18 6.47 -17.47
C ASP A 266 27.76 7.01 -17.25
N ILE A 267 27.49 8.19 -17.84
CA ILE A 267 26.18 8.84 -17.76
C ILE A 267 25.24 8.48 -18.92
N THR A 268 25.74 7.77 -19.95
CA THR A 268 24.94 7.40 -21.12
C THR A 268 23.72 6.50 -20.84
N PRO A 269 23.73 5.57 -19.86
CA PRO A 269 22.56 4.75 -19.56
C PRO A 269 21.54 5.43 -18.64
N LEU A 270 21.80 6.67 -18.19
CA LEU A 270 20.88 7.38 -17.31
C LEU A 270 19.64 7.81 -18.09
N THR A 271 18.47 7.42 -17.58
CA THR A 271 17.17 7.76 -18.15
C THR A 271 16.20 8.24 -17.07
N ASN A 272 15.31 9.17 -17.42
CA ASN A 272 14.21 9.60 -16.55
C ASN A 272 13.03 8.59 -16.58
N VAL A 273 11.91 8.89 -15.89
CA VAL A 273 10.69 8.03 -15.93
C VAL A 273 10.10 7.88 -17.34
N GLU A 274 10.25 8.90 -18.18
CA GLU A 274 9.78 8.89 -19.56
C GLU A 274 10.71 8.09 -20.49
N GLY A 275 11.85 7.61 -19.98
CA GLY A 275 12.83 6.84 -20.74
C GLY A 275 13.80 7.69 -21.55
N PHE A 276 13.72 9.03 -21.48
CA PHE A 276 14.66 9.91 -22.16
C PHE A 276 16.02 9.90 -21.46
N THR A 277 17.08 9.77 -22.25
CA THR A 277 18.45 10.08 -21.85
C THR A 277 18.65 11.59 -21.69
N CYS A 278 19.78 12.00 -21.10
CA CYS A 278 20.12 13.42 -21.02
C CYS A 278 20.27 14.08 -22.39
N LEU A 279 20.79 13.36 -23.41
CA LEU A 279 20.95 13.89 -24.76
C LEU A 279 19.59 14.05 -25.46
N GLU A 280 18.75 13.01 -25.44
CA GLU A 280 17.40 13.06 -26.02
C GLU A 280 16.53 14.12 -25.33
N LEU A 281 16.70 14.30 -24.01
CA LEU A 281 16.05 15.38 -23.28
C LEU A 281 16.55 16.74 -23.76
N ALA A 282 17.85 16.92 -24.00
CA ALA A 282 18.39 18.19 -24.49
C ALA A 282 17.84 18.55 -25.88
N GLU A 283 17.72 17.55 -26.76
CA GLU A 283 17.13 17.69 -28.10
C GLU A 283 15.62 18.03 -28.00
N LYS A 284 14.86 17.25 -27.21
CA LYS A 284 13.42 17.48 -26.98
C LYS A 284 13.16 18.88 -26.43
N GLU A 285 14.01 19.34 -25.52
CA GLU A 285 13.93 20.65 -24.90
C GLU A 285 14.54 21.75 -25.79
N GLY A 286 15.20 21.44 -26.90
CA GLY A 286 15.85 22.45 -27.76
C GLY A 286 16.96 23.24 -27.06
N ASN A 287 17.59 22.64 -26.04
CA ASN A 287 18.74 23.19 -25.31
C ASN A 287 20.02 22.70 -26.00
N TRP A 288 20.29 23.21 -27.20
CA TRP A 288 21.38 22.80 -28.08
C TRP A 288 22.77 23.03 -27.49
N ALA A 289 22.95 24.06 -26.65
CA ALA A 289 24.18 24.24 -25.90
C ALA A 289 24.47 23.06 -24.96
N CYS A 290 23.44 22.58 -24.23
CA CYS A 290 23.55 21.39 -23.40
C CYS A 290 23.74 20.12 -24.24
N PHE A 291 23.02 20.01 -25.36
CA PHE A 291 23.17 18.91 -26.32
C PHE A 291 24.62 18.79 -26.80
N ASN A 292 25.24 19.90 -27.19
CA ASN A 292 26.61 19.92 -27.72
C ASN A 292 27.66 19.55 -26.67
N VAL A 293 27.41 19.81 -25.38
CA VAL A 293 28.27 19.33 -24.29
C VAL A 293 28.15 17.80 -24.11
N LEU A 294 26.95 17.25 -24.30
CA LEU A 294 26.70 15.81 -24.15
C LEU A 294 27.06 14.99 -25.40
N ALA A 295 26.96 15.57 -26.59
CA ALA A 295 27.14 14.86 -27.86
C ALA A 295 28.43 14.03 -27.95
N PRO A 296 29.62 14.54 -27.54
CA PRO A 296 30.86 13.75 -27.55
C PRO A 296 30.80 12.51 -26.63
N ILE A 297 30.12 12.60 -25.49
CA ILE A 297 30.00 11.49 -24.51
C ILE A 297 29.09 10.39 -25.09
N PHE A 298 28.03 10.80 -25.78
CA PHE A 298 27.08 9.89 -26.43
C PHE A 298 27.53 9.44 -27.84
N LYS A 299 28.69 9.90 -28.32
CA LYS A 299 29.23 9.62 -29.67
C LYS A 299 28.27 10.08 -30.79
N VAL A 300 27.60 11.20 -30.57
CA VAL A 300 26.75 11.88 -31.54
C VAL A 300 27.47 13.13 -32.04
N GLU A 301 27.25 13.49 -33.30
CA GLU A 301 27.83 14.72 -33.86
C GLU A 301 27.19 15.96 -33.22
N ALA A 302 28.03 16.92 -32.82
CA ALA A 302 27.54 18.19 -32.28
C ALA A 302 26.81 19.00 -33.37
N MET A 303 25.69 19.61 -33.00
CA MET A 303 24.92 20.49 -33.87
C MET A 303 25.60 21.86 -33.96
N LYS A 304 26.21 22.15 -35.11
CA LYS A 304 26.83 23.46 -35.39
C LYS A 304 25.74 24.48 -35.79
N ASP A 305 25.90 25.71 -35.35
CA ASP A 305 25.08 26.88 -35.74
C ASP A 305 23.60 26.88 -35.31
N VAL A 306 23.16 25.92 -34.50
CA VAL A 306 21.80 25.92 -33.93
C VAL A 306 21.79 26.72 -32.62
N LYS A 307 21.02 27.81 -32.59
CA LYS A 307 20.78 28.57 -31.34
C LYS A 307 19.73 27.86 -30.50
N ASP A 308 19.89 27.91 -29.18
CA ASP A 308 18.88 27.43 -28.22
C ASP A 308 17.53 28.06 -28.57
N THR A 309 16.56 27.20 -28.89
CA THR A 309 15.28 27.63 -29.46
C THR A 309 14.39 28.24 -28.39
N HIS A 310 14.50 27.77 -27.15
CA HIS A 310 13.73 28.27 -26.02
C HIS A 310 14.56 28.22 -24.74
N THR A 311 14.90 29.38 -24.18
CA THR A 311 15.42 29.40 -22.81
C THR A 311 14.34 28.90 -21.85
N ARG A 312 14.75 28.40 -20.69
CA ARG A 312 13.82 27.97 -19.64
C ARG A 312 12.85 29.08 -19.27
N GLU A 313 13.31 30.33 -19.21
CA GLU A 313 12.48 31.49 -18.90
C GLU A 313 11.44 31.71 -19.98
N VAL A 314 11.80 31.58 -21.26
CA VAL A 314 10.85 31.72 -22.38
C VAL A 314 9.81 30.59 -22.34
N ARG A 315 10.21 29.35 -22.04
CA ARG A 315 9.27 28.25 -21.84
C ARG A 315 8.37 28.49 -20.64
N HIS A 316 8.93 28.82 -19.48
CA HIS A 316 8.15 29.10 -18.29
C HIS A 316 7.21 30.27 -18.52
N ALA A 317 7.65 31.35 -19.16
CA ALA A 317 6.81 32.47 -19.55
C ALA A 317 5.68 32.01 -20.48
N SER A 318 5.97 31.19 -21.49
CA SER A 318 4.92 30.63 -22.35
C SER A 318 3.95 29.72 -21.59
N LEU A 319 4.45 28.92 -20.64
CA LEU A 319 3.65 28.05 -19.80
C LEU A 319 2.80 28.85 -18.81
N LEU A 320 3.23 30.04 -18.40
CA LEU A 320 2.49 30.95 -17.54
C LEU A 320 1.47 31.81 -18.30
N THR A 321 1.53 31.87 -19.64
CA THR A 321 0.52 32.63 -20.39
C THR A 321 -0.84 31.90 -20.38
N PRO A 322 -1.92 32.60 -19.98
CA PRO A 322 -3.28 32.06 -20.05
C PRO A 322 -3.64 31.68 -21.48
N ARG A 323 -4.09 30.44 -21.68
CA ARG A 323 -4.40 29.90 -23.02
C ARG A 323 -5.37 28.74 -22.98
N VAL A 324 -5.94 28.44 -24.14
CA VAL A 324 -6.73 27.22 -24.37
C VAL A 324 -6.02 26.38 -25.42
N GLU A 325 -5.85 25.10 -25.15
CA GLU A 325 -5.19 24.12 -26.03
C GLU A 325 -6.20 23.10 -26.53
N LEU A 326 -6.19 22.83 -27.84
CA LEU A 326 -6.81 21.65 -28.43
C LEU A 326 -5.74 20.56 -28.52
N VAL A 327 -5.96 19.45 -27.81
CA VAL A 327 -4.96 18.39 -27.66
C VAL A 327 -5.50 17.09 -28.22
N GLY A 328 -4.75 16.45 -29.12
CA GLY A 328 -5.10 15.16 -29.73
C GLY A 328 -4.15 14.05 -29.30
N MET A 329 -4.62 12.80 -29.37
CA MET A 329 -3.71 11.65 -29.32
C MET A 329 -2.96 11.56 -30.64
N ALA A 330 -1.63 11.67 -30.61
CA ALA A 330 -0.84 11.44 -31.82
C ALA A 330 -0.89 9.94 -32.19
N ASP A 331 -1.30 9.63 -33.42
CA ASP A 331 -1.20 8.29 -34.02
C ASP A 331 0.27 7.96 -34.39
N SER A 332 1.19 8.08 -33.43
CA SER A 332 2.57 7.68 -33.67
C SER A 332 2.65 6.14 -33.60
N VAL A 333 2.72 5.51 -34.76
CA VAL A 333 2.79 4.05 -34.95
C VAL A 333 4.10 3.45 -34.40
N VAL A 334 5.09 4.27 -34.03
CA VAL A 334 6.49 3.82 -33.87
C VAL A 334 6.88 3.49 -32.41
N SER A 335 6.06 3.77 -31.41
CA SER A 335 6.41 3.46 -30.01
C SER A 335 5.18 3.09 -29.17
N LEU A 336 5.04 1.79 -28.88
CA LEU A 336 4.02 1.23 -27.98
C LEU A 336 4.12 1.74 -26.53
N LYS A 337 5.09 2.60 -26.18
CA LYS A 337 5.41 2.92 -24.78
C LYS A 337 4.85 4.23 -24.24
N GLN A 338 4.32 5.14 -25.04
CA GLN A 338 3.53 6.25 -24.51
C GLN A 338 2.78 6.93 -25.65
N LYS A 339 1.44 6.86 -25.64
CA LYS A 339 0.62 7.75 -26.47
C LYS A 339 0.86 9.18 -25.97
N GLN A 340 1.75 9.91 -26.62
CA GLN A 340 1.98 11.31 -26.30
C GLN A 340 0.80 12.13 -26.83
N MET A 341 0.25 12.96 -25.95
CA MET A 341 -0.75 13.94 -26.32
C MET A 341 -0.03 15.13 -26.97
N GLN A 342 -0.40 15.46 -28.20
CA GLN A 342 0.17 16.58 -28.93
C GLN A 342 -0.81 17.75 -28.92
N VAL A 343 -0.31 18.96 -28.64
CA VAL A 343 -1.08 20.19 -28.82
C VAL A 343 -1.23 20.41 -30.32
N LEU A 344 -2.45 20.30 -30.83
CA LEU A 344 -2.76 20.48 -32.25
C LEU A 344 -2.89 21.96 -32.58
N GLN A 345 -3.57 22.71 -31.72
CA GLN A 345 -3.80 24.14 -31.85
C GLN A 345 -3.86 24.77 -30.46
N GLN A 346 -3.43 26.02 -30.34
CA GLN A 346 -3.55 26.79 -29.11
C GLN A 346 -3.97 28.23 -29.41
N THR A 347 -4.80 28.79 -28.53
CA THR A 347 -5.26 30.18 -28.59
C THR A 347 -4.89 30.89 -27.28
N LYS A 348 -4.15 32.00 -27.39
CA LYS A 348 -3.84 32.85 -26.23
C LYS A 348 -5.09 33.60 -25.81
N LEU A 349 -5.34 33.69 -24.51
CA LEU A 349 -6.51 34.39 -24.00
C LEU A 349 -6.25 35.90 -23.92
N PRO A 350 -7.15 36.75 -24.44
CA PRO A 350 -7.02 38.20 -24.34
C PRO A 350 -7.29 38.73 -22.93
N GLY A 351 -7.93 37.94 -22.06
CA GLY A 351 -8.19 38.25 -20.67
C GLY A 351 -8.52 36.99 -19.86
N GLN A 352 -8.68 37.15 -18.54
CA GLN A 352 -8.81 36.03 -17.60
C GLN A 352 -10.27 35.76 -17.19
N SER A 353 -11.24 36.06 -18.07
CA SER A 353 -12.66 35.82 -17.81
C SER A 353 -13.17 34.55 -18.50
N TRP A 354 -14.25 33.98 -17.97
CA TRP A 354 -14.89 32.81 -18.58
C TRP A 354 -15.44 33.06 -19.98
N SER A 355 -15.85 34.30 -20.29
CA SER A 355 -16.29 34.69 -21.64
C SER A 355 -15.17 34.62 -22.69
N HIS A 356 -13.93 34.99 -22.31
CA HIS A 356 -12.76 34.86 -23.19
C HIS A 356 -12.40 33.39 -23.40
N VAL A 357 -12.49 32.55 -22.36
CA VAL A 357 -12.29 31.10 -22.47
C VAL A 357 -13.30 30.47 -23.41
N LEU A 358 -14.59 30.80 -23.27
CA LEU A 358 -15.64 30.31 -24.16
C LEU A 358 -15.36 30.71 -25.62
N SER A 359 -14.99 31.97 -25.85
CA SER A 359 -14.68 32.48 -27.20
C SER A 359 -13.50 31.72 -27.83
N ALA A 360 -12.43 31.49 -27.08
CA ALA A 360 -11.27 30.71 -27.54
C ALA A 360 -11.62 29.24 -27.80
N VAL A 361 -12.48 28.63 -26.98
CA VAL A 361 -12.97 27.27 -27.22
C VAL A 361 -13.82 27.18 -28.48
N GLN A 362 -14.70 28.17 -28.71
CA GLN A 362 -15.51 28.25 -29.94
C GLN A 362 -14.61 28.42 -31.18
N GLU A 363 -13.58 29.25 -31.11
CA GLU A 363 -12.58 29.39 -32.17
C GLU A 363 -11.87 28.06 -32.46
N LEU A 364 -11.36 27.37 -31.43
CA LEU A 364 -10.66 26.08 -31.59
C LEU A 364 -11.57 24.97 -32.12
N THR A 365 -12.86 24.99 -31.80
CA THR A 365 -13.82 23.97 -32.27
C THR A 365 -14.34 24.22 -33.69
N THR A 366 -13.99 25.36 -34.29
CA THR A 366 -14.29 25.70 -35.70
C THR A 366 -13.06 25.60 -36.61
N CYS A 367 -11.89 25.25 -36.05
CA CYS A 367 -10.66 25.11 -36.83
C CYS A 367 -10.67 23.84 -37.69
N GLN A 368 -9.88 23.83 -38.77
CA GLN A 368 -9.90 22.74 -39.74
C GLN A 368 -9.39 21.41 -39.13
N GLU A 369 -8.39 21.49 -38.27
CA GLU A 369 -7.78 20.36 -37.56
C GLU A 369 -8.80 19.62 -36.69
N PHE A 370 -9.72 20.36 -36.07
CA PHE A 370 -10.79 19.80 -35.26
C PHE A 370 -11.77 18.96 -36.09
N HIS A 371 -12.04 19.35 -37.34
CA HIS A 371 -12.93 18.62 -38.24
C HIS A 371 -12.31 17.35 -38.84
N HIS A 372 -10.97 17.29 -38.93
CA HIS A 372 -10.25 16.13 -39.46
C HIS A 372 -9.95 15.06 -38.42
N ALA A 373 -9.87 15.43 -37.14
CA ALA A 373 -9.55 14.51 -36.06
C ALA A 373 -10.79 13.82 -35.49
N ASP A 374 -10.63 12.58 -35.03
CA ASP A 374 -11.67 11.86 -34.31
C ASP A 374 -11.94 12.56 -32.96
N ARG A 375 -13.15 13.10 -32.79
CA ARG A 375 -13.56 13.82 -31.58
C ARG A 375 -13.36 13.01 -30.30
N ASP A 376 -13.48 11.68 -30.38
CA ASP A 376 -13.25 10.77 -29.25
C ASP A 376 -11.78 10.74 -28.76
N THR A 377 -10.86 11.31 -29.54
CA THR A 377 -9.44 11.40 -29.23
C THR A 377 -8.99 12.83 -28.88
N LEU A 378 -9.86 13.81 -29.09
CA LEU A 378 -9.59 15.23 -28.84
C LEU A 378 -10.01 15.61 -27.42
N LYS A 379 -9.22 16.47 -26.78
CA LYS A 379 -9.62 17.16 -25.55
C LYS A 379 -9.28 18.64 -25.61
N ILE A 380 -10.05 19.42 -24.88
CA ILE A 380 -9.77 20.84 -24.64
C ILE A 380 -9.11 20.96 -23.27
N ARG A 381 -8.01 21.71 -23.21
CA ARG A 381 -7.32 22.04 -21.97
C ARG A 381 -7.25 23.56 -21.78
N ILE A 382 -7.91 24.06 -20.76
CA ILE A 382 -7.81 25.45 -20.29
C ILE A 382 -6.58 25.51 -19.39
N CYS A 383 -5.59 26.33 -19.73
CA CYS A 383 -4.32 26.36 -19.03
C CYS A 383 -4.09 27.71 -18.36
N LYS A 384 -3.75 27.69 -17.07
CA LYS A 384 -3.07 28.81 -16.38
C LYS A 384 -3.87 30.10 -16.40
N VAL A 385 -5.16 29.97 -16.12
CA VAL A 385 -6.10 31.08 -16.04
C VAL A 385 -6.44 31.30 -14.58
N ASP A 386 -6.17 32.52 -14.09
CA ASP A 386 -6.60 32.97 -12.78
C ASP A 386 -7.89 33.76 -12.98
N PHE A 387 -9.04 33.10 -12.85
CA PHE A 387 -10.31 33.67 -13.24
C PHE A 387 -10.72 34.88 -12.40
N GLU A 388 -11.00 36.01 -13.05
CA GLU A 388 -11.44 37.26 -12.41
C GLU A 388 -12.93 37.28 -12.06
N ASP A 389 -13.73 36.41 -12.70
CA ASP A 389 -15.17 36.27 -12.56
C ASP A 389 -15.60 34.83 -12.23
N ASP A 390 -16.77 34.71 -11.59
CA ASP A 390 -17.43 33.42 -11.47
C ASP A 390 -18.22 33.11 -12.75
N ALA A 391 -18.13 31.87 -13.23
CA ALA A 391 -18.80 31.46 -14.45
C ALA A 391 -20.31 31.34 -14.23
N SER A 392 -21.11 32.04 -15.03
CA SER A 392 -22.56 31.82 -15.03
C SER A 392 -22.92 30.46 -15.65
N GLU A 393 -24.06 29.89 -15.23
CA GLU A 393 -24.59 28.65 -15.80
C GLU A 393 -24.73 28.70 -17.34
N ALA A 394 -25.08 29.86 -17.90
CA ALA A 394 -25.22 30.05 -19.34
C ALA A 394 -23.89 29.93 -20.08
N ILE A 395 -22.81 30.50 -19.51
CA ILE A 395 -21.45 30.38 -20.08
C ILE A 395 -20.97 28.93 -19.96
N LEU A 396 -21.15 28.30 -18.80
CA LEU A 396 -20.77 26.90 -18.57
C LEU A 396 -21.54 25.94 -19.49
N GLY A 397 -22.84 26.17 -19.70
CA GLY A 397 -23.65 25.43 -20.66
C GLY A 397 -23.10 25.56 -22.08
N SER A 398 -22.84 26.79 -22.53
CA SER A 398 -22.28 27.06 -23.85
C SER A 398 -20.89 26.42 -24.03
N LEU A 399 -20.07 26.41 -22.98
CA LEU A 399 -18.76 25.78 -22.96
C LEU A 399 -18.86 24.25 -23.12
N LEU A 400 -19.79 23.62 -22.40
CA LEU A 400 -20.05 22.18 -22.51
C LEU A 400 -20.65 21.80 -23.87
N ASP A 401 -21.45 22.68 -24.49
CA ASP A 401 -21.94 22.50 -25.85
C ASP A 401 -20.83 22.57 -26.88
N ALA A 402 -19.90 23.51 -26.75
CA ALA A 402 -18.73 23.60 -27.62
C ALA A 402 -17.81 22.38 -27.46
N ALA A 403 -17.69 21.84 -26.24
CA ALA A 403 -16.92 20.63 -25.95
C ALA A 403 -17.68 19.31 -26.20
N LYS A 404 -18.88 19.35 -26.80
CA LYS A 404 -19.73 18.16 -27.01
C LYS A 404 -19.01 17.09 -27.83
N GLY A 405 -18.99 15.87 -27.31
CA GLY A 405 -18.42 14.70 -27.98
C GLY A 405 -16.90 14.59 -27.89
N LEU A 406 -16.23 15.51 -27.20
CA LEU A 406 -14.78 15.41 -26.95
C LEU A 406 -14.47 14.38 -25.87
N LEU A 407 -13.23 13.87 -25.88
CA LEU A 407 -12.72 12.98 -24.84
C LEU A 407 -12.72 13.65 -23.47
N ALA A 408 -12.26 14.90 -23.39
CA ALA A 408 -12.22 15.63 -22.13
C ALA A 408 -12.28 17.16 -22.30
N LEU A 409 -12.80 17.82 -21.27
CA LEU A 409 -12.62 19.25 -21.01
C LEU A 409 -11.89 19.39 -19.67
N GLU A 410 -10.65 19.88 -19.67
CA GLU A 410 -9.79 19.94 -18.49
C GLU A 410 -9.33 21.38 -18.19
N ALA A 411 -9.24 21.75 -16.93
CA ALA A 411 -8.59 22.95 -16.44
C ALA A 411 -7.26 22.55 -15.78
N ASP A 412 -6.15 22.99 -16.34
CA ASP A 412 -4.81 22.66 -15.88
C ASP A 412 -4.12 23.91 -15.33
N PHE A 413 -3.78 23.85 -14.04
CA PHE A 413 -3.23 24.97 -13.28
C PHE A 413 -4.06 26.26 -13.34
N CYS A 414 -5.38 26.15 -13.42
CA CYS A 414 -6.26 27.30 -13.27
C CYS A 414 -6.53 27.60 -11.80
N VAL A 415 -6.94 28.83 -11.51
CA VAL A 415 -7.48 29.24 -10.22
C VAL A 415 -8.85 29.84 -10.50
N VAL A 416 -9.92 29.25 -9.96
CA VAL A 416 -11.26 29.83 -10.10
C VAL A 416 -11.44 30.96 -9.10
N LYS A 417 -12.33 31.92 -9.35
CA LYS A 417 -12.58 33.01 -8.42
C LYS A 417 -13.07 32.50 -7.08
N THR A 418 -14.23 31.84 -7.05
CA THR A 418 -14.82 31.26 -5.83
C THR A 418 -15.28 29.82 -6.04
N ASP A 419 -15.81 29.19 -4.98
CA ASP A 419 -16.43 27.86 -5.07
C ASP A 419 -17.75 27.89 -5.88
N HIS A 420 -18.37 29.06 -6.13
CA HIS A 420 -19.64 29.17 -6.88
C HIS A 420 -19.52 28.62 -8.30
N THR A 421 -18.44 28.96 -9.02
CA THR A 421 -18.18 28.45 -10.38
C THR A 421 -18.21 26.92 -10.45
N LEU A 422 -17.65 26.25 -9.44
CA LEU A 422 -17.57 24.78 -9.38
C LEU A 422 -18.96 24.17 -9.12
N VAL A 423 -19.74 24.78 -8.22
CA VAL A 423 -21.11 24.36 -7.91
C VAL A 423 -22.07 24.60 -9.07
N ASP A 424 -21.96 25.74 -9.75
CA ASP A 424 -22.77 26.05 -10.93
C ASP A 424 -22.41 25.11 -12.10
N CYS A 425 -21.14 24.76 -12.26
CA CYS A 425 -20.74 23.74 -13.24
C CYS A 425 -21.33 22.37 -12.90
N LEU A 426 -21.27 21.96 -11.63
CA LEU A 426 -21.89 20.72 -11.17
C LEU A 426 -23.41 20.73 -11.42
N ARG A 427 -24.09 21.87 -11.22
CA ARG A 427 -25.52 22.03 -11.49
C ARG A 427 -25.85 21.81 -12.97
N VAL A 428 -25.16 22.53 -13.86
CA VAL A 428 -25.36 22.38 -15.33
C VAL A 428 -25.12 20.94 -15.78
N VAL A 429 -24.11 20.26 -15.22
CA VAL A 429 -23.82 18.85 -15.52
C VAL A 429 -24.94 17.94 -15.02
N VAL A 430 -25.43 18.13 -13.78
CA VAL A 430 -26.55 17.37 -13.20
C VAL A 430 -27.83 17.55 -14.01
N ASP A 431 -28.15 18.77 -14.44
CA ASP A 431 -29.36 19.07 -15.21
C ASP A 431 -29.31 18.42 -16.60
N ARG A 432 -28.15 18.44 -17.26
CA ARG A 432 -27.92 17.72 -18.53
C ARG A 432 -27.98 16.21 -18.34
N LEU A 433 -27.49 15.69 -17.22
CA LEU A 433 -27.58 14.26 -16.89
C LEU A 433 -29.02 13.82 -16.65
N GLY A 434 -29.82 14.62 -15.95
CA GLY A 434 -31.23 14.33 -15.68
C GLY A 434 -32.11 14.36 -16.93
N THR A 435 -31.86 15.31 -17.83
CA THR A 435 -32.63 15.42 -19.10
C THR A 435 -32.31 14.31 -20.10
N ALA A 436 -31.08 13.78 -20.09
CA ALA A 436 -30.62 12.79 -21.06
C ALA A 436 -30.98 11.33 -20.72
N ALA A 437 -31.61 11.07 -19.57
CA ALA A 437 -32.03 9.73 -19.15
C ALA A 437 -32.99 9.02 -20.15
N GLY A 438 -33.51 9.73 -21.15
CA GLY A 438 -34.36 9.18 -22.22
C GLY A 438 -33.69 8.91 -23.59
N ASP A 439 -32.59 9.60 -23.95
CA ASP A 439 -31.95 9.44 -25.26
C ASP A 439 -30.45 9.78 -25.23
N VAL A 440 -29.62 8.73 -25.17
CA VAL A 440 -28.16 8.78 -25.13
C VAL A 440 -27.55 9.53 -26.32
N SER A 441 -28.22 9.56 -27.48
CA SER A 441 -27.68 10.18 -28.69
C SER A 441 -27.75 11.71 -28.69
N THR A 442 -28.62 12.29 -27.85
CA THR A 442 -28.84 13.75 -27.81
C THR A 442 -27.89 14.49 -26.88
N MET A 443 -27.22 13.76 -26.00
CA MET A 443 -26.54 14.33 -24.84
C MET A 443 -25.34 15.20 -25.21
N SER A 444 -25.31 16.43 -24.70
CA SER A 444 -24.31 17.46 -25.01
C SER A 444 -23.22 17.59 -23.93
N LEU A 445 -22.49 16.51 -23.67
CA LEU A 445 -21.36 16.53 -22.74
C LEU A 445 -20.09 15.92 -23.37
N PRO A 446 -18.88 16.39 -23.00
CA PRO A 446 -17.65 15.64 -23.22
C PRO A 446 -17.64 14.37 -22.36
N ARG A 447 -16.84 13.36 -22.73
CA ARG A 447 -16.75 12.10 -21.99
C ARG A 447 -16.16 12.26 -20.59
N LYS A 448 -15.29 13.25 -20.39
CA LYS A 448 -14.69 13.61 -19.09
C LYS A 448 -14.74 15.12 -18.91
N ILE A 449 -15.06 15.56 -17.69
CA ILE A 449 -14.98 16.97 -17.29
C ILE A 449 -14.05 17.05 -16.08
N ASP A 450 -13.07 17.95 -16.12
CA ASP A 450 -12.08 18.14 -15.06
C ASP A 450 -11.74 19.61 -14.87
N LEU A 451 -12.59 20.33 -14.15
CA LEU A 451 -12.45 21.76 -13.88
C LEU A 451 -11.98 22.06 -12.44
N SER A 452 -11.53 21.04 -11.70
CA SER A 452 -11.18 21.18 -10.28
C SER A 452 -9.96 22.07 -10.12
N SER A 453 -10.20 23.29 -9.68
CA SER A 453 -9.19 24.33 -9.50
C SER A 453 -9.25 24.88 -8.06
N PRO A 454 -8.12 25.30 -7.46
CA PRO A 454 -8.16 26.09 -6.23
C PRO A 454 -8.95 27.40 -6.45
N CYS A 455 -9.51 27.95 -5.37
CA CYS A 455 -10.19 29.25 -5.39
C CYS A 455 -9.23 30.36 -4.97
N ALA A 456 -9.30 31.51 -5.66
CA ALA A 456 -8.54 32.71 -5.34
C ALA A 456 -9.13 33.43 -4.13
N GLU A 457 -10.46 33.60 -4.12
CA GLU A 457 -11.19 34.30 -3.07
C GLU A 457 -11.85 33.30 -2.12
N ILE A 458 -11.80 33.62 -0.82
CA ILE A 458 -12.48 32.84 0.23
C ILE A 458 -13.85 33.48 0.44
N LEU A 459 -14.90 32.69 0.23
CA LEU A 459 -16.27 33.13 0.49
C LEU A 459 -16.47 33.45 1.98
N PRO A 460 -17.38 34.39 2.32
CA PRO A 460 -17.88 34.51 3.69
C PRO A 460 -18.36 33.15 4.22
N VAL A 461 -18.19 32.89 5.51
CA VAL A 461 -18.48 31.56 6.11
C VAL A 461 -19.92 31.11 5.84
N GLU A 462 -20.88 32.03 5.81
CA GLU A 462 -22.29 31.73 5.52
C GLU A 462 -22.49 31.26 4.07
N ASP A 463 -21.87 31.96 3.12
CA ASP A 463 -21.92 31.63 1.69
C ASP A 463 -21.13 30.36 1.38
N GLU A 464 -19.98 30.15 2.04
CA GLU A 464 -19.19 28.92 1.96
C GLU A 464 -20.02 27.71 2.40
N GLN A 465 -20.74 27.81 3.53
CA GLN A 465 -21.64 26.75 4.00
C GLN A 465 -22.86 26.55 3.11
N ALA A 466 -23.42 27.62 2.53
CA ALA A 466 -24.51 27.51 1.56
C ALA A 466 -24.05 26.78 0.29
N CYS A 467 -22.88 27.17 -0.22
CA CYS A 467 -22.22 26.56 -1.38
C CYS A 467 -21.92 25.07 -1.13
N ASP A 468 -21.39 24.71 0.04
CA ASP A 468 -21.14 23.32 0.43
C ASP A 468 -22.43 22.50 0.55
N ARG A 469 -23.50 23.04 1.13
CA ARG A 469 -24.80 22.36 1.19
C ARG A 469 -25.37 22.10 -0.21
N GLN A 470 -25.25 23.08 -1.09
CA GLN A 470 -25.70 22.94 -2.47
C GLN A 470 -24.88 21.91 -3.25
N ALA A 471 -23.55 21.93 -3.10
CA ALA A 471 -22.66 20.94 -3.66
C ALA A 471 -23.01 19.51 -3.18
N ALA A 472 -23.29 19.33 -1.89
CA ALA A 472 -23.68 18.03 -1.34
C ALA A 472 -24.99 17.49 -1.97
N ASN A 473 -25.99 18.36 -2.12
CA ASN A 473 -27.26 18.00 -2.75
C ASN A 473 -27.05 17.62 -4.23
N LEU A 474 -26.31 18.44 -4.98
CA LEU A 474 -26.04 18.20 -6.40
C LEU A 474 -25.18 16.95 -6.62
N LEU A 475 -24.21 16.66 -5.74
CA LEU A 475 -23.45 15.42 -5.79
C LEU A 475 -24.35 14.20 -5.62
N THR A 476 -25.35 14.28 -4.75
CA THR A 476 -26.32 13.18 -4.57
C THR A 476 -27.10 12.95 -5.87
N SER A 477 -27.66 14.00 -6.46
CA SER A 477 -28.34 13.93 -7.77
C SER A 477 -27.42 13.46 -8.90
N PHE A 478 -26.16 13.91 -8.89
CA PHE A 478 -25.15 13.48 -9.87
C PHE A 478 -24.92 11.97 -9.81
N VAL A 479 -24.78 11.41 -8.61
CA VAL A 479 -24.57 9.97 -8.41
C VAL A 479 -25.78 9.16 -8.90
N GLU A 480 -26.98 9.64 -8.61
CA GLU A 480 -28.22 9.02 -9.10
C GLU A 480 -28.28 9.00 -10.63
N ASN A 481 -27.92 10.10 -11.28
CA ASN A 481 -28.04 10.24 -12.74
C ASN A 481 -26.88 9.57 -13.51
N VAL A 482 -25.63 9.62 -13.02
CA VAL A 482 -24.45 9.08 -13.74
C VAL A 482 -24.50 7.57 -13.91
N GLY A 483 -25.12 6.84 -12.96
CA GLY A 483 -25.27 5.38 -13.06
C GLY A 483 -25.96 4.90 -14.34
N HIS A 484 -26.66 5.79 -15.05
CA HIS A 484 -27.39 5.52 -16.28
C HIS A 484 -26.60 5.84 -17.57
N VAL A 485 -25.40 6.41 -17.47
CA VAL A 485 -24.66 6.97 -18.63
C VAL A 485 -23.30 6.28 -18.81
N PRO A 486 -23.21 5.14 -19.53
CA PRO A 486 -22.02 4.28 -19.57
C PRO A 486 -20.81 4.88 -20.31
N TRP A 487 -21.01 5.91 -21.14
CA TRP A 487 -19.94 6.56 -21.91
C TRP A 487 -19.34 7.78 -21.21
N PHE A 488 -19.98 8.29 -20.15
CA PHE A 488 -19.44 9.37 -19.36
C PHE A 488 -18.42 8.79 -18.37
N PHE A 489 -17.14 9.02 -18.64
CA PHE A 489 -16.01 8.56 -17.81
C PHE A 489 -15.94 9.27 -16.45
N GLY A 490 -16.81 10.26 -16.23
CA GLY A 490 -17.08 10.87 -14.94
C GLY A 490 -16.39 12.22 -14.75
N ALA A 491 -16.82 12.88 -13.67
CA ALA A 491 -16.24 14.12 -13.15
C ALA A 491 -15.44 13.85 -11.86
N ARG A 492 -14.76 12.70 -11.79
CA ARG A 492 -14.19 12.18 -10.55
C ARG A 492 -13.13 13.13 -10.01
N ASN A 493 -13.40 13.72 -8.84
CA ASN A 493 -12.58 14.72 -8.16
C ASN A 493 -12.47 16.08 -8.88
N ALA A 494 -13.32 16.32 -9.87
CA ALA A 494 -13.04 17.21 -10.98
C ALA A 494 -14.00 18.41 -11.07
N LEU A 495 -15.09 18.41 -10.29
CA LEU A 495 -16.05 19.53 -10.21
C LEU A 495 -16.11 20.16 -8.83
N ILE A 496 -15.24 19.73 -7.90
CA ILE A 496 -15.17 20.23 -6.53
C ILE A 496 -13.71 20.22 -6.11
N ASN A 497 -13.23 21.36 -5.61
CA ASN A 497 -11.83 21.49 -5.23
C ASN A 497 -11.49 20.70 -3.95
N LYS A 498 -10.19 20.56 -3.68
CA LYS A 498 -9.69 19.76 -2.55
C LYS A 498 -10.11 20.32 -1.18
N LYS A 499 -10.19 21.65 -1.03
CA LYS A 499 -10.58 22.30 0.25
C LYS A 499 -12.06 22.08 0.53
N GLN A 500 -12.92 22.37 -0.45
CA GLN A 500 -14.36 22.12 -0.41
C GLN A 500 -14.67 20.65 -0.14
N ARG A 501 -13.94 19.71 -0.76
CA ARG A 501 -14.07 18.28 -0.44
C ARG A 501 -13.80 17.96 1.04
N ALA A 502 -12.78 18.57 1.63
CA ALA A 502 -12.49 18.36 3.05
C ALA A 502 -13.59 18.95 3.95
N ARG A 503 -14.22 20.06 3.55
CA ARG A 503 -15.38 20.63 4.27
C ARG A 503 -16.63 19.78 4.10
N LEU A 504 -16.93 19.34 2.88
CA LEU A 504 -18.02 18.42 2.58
C LEU A 504 -17.89 17.11 3.37
N ALA A 505 -16.70 16.54 3.45
CA ALA A 505 -16.46 15.34 4.25
C ALA A 505 -16.79 15.57 5.74
N LYS A 506 -16.49 16.75 6.29
CA LYS A 506 -16.89 17.12 7.66
C LYS A 506 -18.41 17.30 7.78
N LEU A 507 -19.05 17.91 6.78
CA LEU A 507 -20.49 18.15 6.74
C LEU A 507 -21.28 16.83 6.62
N LEU A 508 -20.82 15.90 5.78
CA LEU A 508 -21.42 14.57 5.65
C LEU A 508 -21.16 13.70 6.89
N ALA A 509 -19.97 13.80 7.49
CA ALA A 509 -19.68 13.13 8.74
C ALA A 509 -20.57 13.64 9.89
N SER A 510 -20.85 14.95 9.95
CA SER A 510 -21.75 15.50 10.96
C SER A 510 -23.22 15.10 10.72
N GLN A 511 -23.65 15.04 9.45
CA GLN A 511 -24.98 14.50 9.09
C GLN A 511 -25.12 13.01 9.41
N SER A 512 -24.08 12.21 9.17
CA SER A 512 -24.05 10.78 9.52
C SER A 512 -24.07 10.56 11.04
N LEU A 513 -23.41 11.42 11.82
CA LEU A 513 -23.50 11.36 13.28
C LEU A 513 -24.91 11.71 13.76
N ALA A 514 -25.55 12.72 13.17
CA ALA A 514 -26.92 13.07 13.51
C ALA A 514 -27.91 11.92 13.23
N SER A 515 -27.79 11.25 12.08
CA SER A 515 -28.64 10.09 11.75
C SER A 515 -28.36 8.88 12.64
N LYS A 516 -27.09 8.64 13.02
CA LYS A 516 -26.72 7.61 14.00
C LYS A 516 -27.30 7.89 15.38
N VAL A 517 -27.28 9.12 15.87
CA VAL A 517 -27.86 9.45 17.18
C VAL A 517 -29.37 9.17 17.21
N VAL A 518 -30.08 9.46 16.12
CA VAL A 518 -31.51 9.13 15.98
C VAL A 518 -31.71 7.61 15.94
N PHE A 519 -30.88 6.89 15.19
CA PHE A 519 -30.97 5.43 15.09
C PHE A 519 -30.61 4.72 16.40
N ASP A 520 -29.55 5.16 17.10
CA ASP A 520 -29.12 4.60 18.39
C ASP A 520 -30.17 4.88 19.48
N SER A 521 -30.83 6.03 19.44
CA SER A 521 -31.97 6.32 20.33
C SER A 521 -33.12 5.35 20.10
N PHE A 522 -33.44 5.03 18.84
CA PHE A 522 -34.47 4.04 18.50
C PHE A 522 -34.06 2.63 18.94
N LEU A 523 -32.80 2.24 18.72
CA LEU A 523 -32.27 0.94 19.09
C LEU A 523 -32.20 0.76 20.61
N PHE A 524 -31.89 1.81 21.36
CA PHE A 524 -31.95 1.82 22.82
C PHE A 524 -33.36 1.55 23.35
N VAL A 525 -34.38 2.19 22.75
CA VAL A 525 -35.79 1.93 23.10
C VAL A 525 -36.16 0.48 22.79
N CYS A 526 -35.78 -0.05 21.63
CA CYS A 526 -36.02 -1.46 21.29
C CYS A 526 -35.32 -2.43 22.27
N LEU A 527 -34.06 -2.16 22.62
CA LEU A 527 -33.30 -2.98 23.58
C LEU A 527 -33.97 -2.99 24.96
N LEU A 528 -34.44 -1.84 25.43
CA LEU A 528 -35.15 -1.73 26.71
C LEU A 528 -36.41 -2.59 26.71
N VAL A 529 -37.20 -2.57 25.64
CA VAL A 529 -38.38 -3.44 25.48
C VAL A 529 -37.99 -4.92 25.52
N VAL A 530 -36.93 -5.32 24.82
CA VAL A 530 -36.44 -6.72 24.84
C VAL A 530 -35.99 -7.13 26.24
N VAL A 531 -35.25 -6.27 26.95
CA VAL A 531 -34.81 -6.55 28.32
C VAL A 531 -36.02 -6.77 29.24
N VAL A 532 -37.06 -5.94 29.14
CA VAL A 532 -38.29 -6.13 29.92
C VAL A 532 -38.93 -7.49 29.63
N VAL A 533 -39.02 -7.89 28.35
CA VAL A 533 -39.56 -9.21 27.97
C VAL A 533 -38.69 -10.34 28.53
N VAL A 534 -37.37 -10.24 28.44
CA VAL A 534 -36.45 -11.26 28.98
C VAL A 534 -36.60 -11.38 30.50
N VAL A 535 -36.71 -10.27 31.23
CA VAL A 535 -36.93 -10.29 32.68
C VAL A 535 -38.24 -11.03 33.01
N VAL A 536 -39.32 -10.76 32.27
CA VAL A 536 -40.59 -11.48 32.43
C VAL A 536 -40.41 -12.99 32.19
N VAL A 537 -39.71 -13.38 31.12
CA VAL A 537 -39.43 -14.79 30.83
C VAL A 537 -38.59 -15.44 31.93
N VAL A 538 -37.56 -14.77 32.44
CA VAL A 538 -36.72 -15.27 33.53
C VAL A 538 -37.54 -15.50 34.79
N VAL A 539 -38.45 -14.58 35.14
CA VAL A 539 -39.36 -14.75 36.29
C VAL A 539 -40.24 -15.99 36.11
N VAL A 540 -40.77 -16.22 34.90
CA VAL A 540 -41.56 -17.42 34.57
C VAL A 540 -40.71 -18.69 34.68
N VAL A 541 -39.48 -18.68 34.15
CA VAL A 541 -38.57 -19.83 34.24
C VAL A 541 -38.21 -20.14 35.68
N ILE A 542 -37.91 -19.13 36.51
CA ILE A 542 -37.64 -19.33 37.94
C ILE A 542 -38.85 -20.00 38.62
N ALA A 543 -40.07 -19.54 38.33
CA ALA A 543 -41.27 -20.16 38.87
C ALA A 543 -41.40 -21.63 38.46
N VAL A 544 -41.13 -21.96 37.20
CA VAL A 544 -41.12 -23.35 36.72
C VAL A 544 -40.02 -24.18 37.38
N VAL A 545 -38.81 -23.63 37.54
CA VAL A 545 -37.70 -24.32 38.21
C VAL A 545 -38.05 -24.62 39.66
N VAL A 546 -38.67 -23.69 40.38
CA VAL A 546 -39.12 -23.92 41.77
C VAL A 546 -40.10 -25.10 41.81
N VAL A 547 -41.07 -25.16 40.89
CA VAL A 547 -42.01 -26.29 40.79
C VAL A 547 -41.27 -27.60 40.51
N VAL A 548 -40.32 -27.59 39.56
CA VAL A 548 -39.52 -28.79 39.24
C VAL A 548 -38.67 -29.22 40.42
N VAL A 549 -38.03 -28.30 41.15
CA VAL A 549 -37.22 -28.61 42.34
C VAL A 549 -38.09 -29.28 43.40
N VAL A 550 -39.31 -28.78 43.64
CA VAL A 550 -40.26 -29.42 44.55
C VAL A 550 -40.56 -30.85 44.09
N VAL A 551 -40.85 -31.06 42.80
CA VAL A 551 -41.07 -32.41 42.25
C VAL A 551 -39.84 -33.30 42.41
N VAL A 552 -38.64 -32.79 42.13
CA VAL A 552 -37.39 -33.53 42.28
C VAL A 552 -37.14 -33.89 43.72
N ILE A 553 -37.38 -33.02 44.69
CA ILE A 553 -37.26 -33.33 46.12
C ILE A 553 -38.19 -34.51 46.48
N VAL A 554 -39.42 -34.51 45.98
CA VAL A 554 -40.35 -35.63 46.18
C VAL A 554 -39.81 -36.92 45.54
N VAL A 555 -39.31 -36.85 44.30
CA VAL A 555 -38.75 -38.01 43.60
C VAL A 555 -37.47 -38.52 44.31
N VAL A 556 -36.59 -37.64 44.74
CA VAL A 556 -35.36 -37.98 45.48
C VAL A 556 -35.72 -38.65 46.80
N ALA A 557 -36.73 -38.18 47.53
CA ALA A 557 -37.20 -38.86 48.73
C ALA A 557 -37.64 -40.29 48.42
N VAL A 558 -38.39 -40.51 47.33
CA VAL A 558 -38.80 -41.85 46.87
C VAL A 558 -37.60 -42.70 46.46
N VAL A 559 -36.64 -42.13 45.73
CA VAL A 559 -35.43 -42.83 45.29
C VAL A 559 -34.53 -43.17 46.47
N VAL A 560 -34.37 -42.31 47.47
CA VAL A 560 -33.58 -42.60 48.68
C VAL A 560 -34.19 -43.80 49.41
N VAL A 561 -35.51 -43.86 49.54
CA VAL A 561 -36.21 -45.04 50.11
C VAL A 561 -35.91 -46.30 49.29
N ALA A 562 -35.95 -46.22 47.95
CA ALA A 562 -35.62 -47.34 47.07
C ALA A 562 -34.13 -47.74 47.14
N VAL A 563 -33.21 -46.77 47.21
CA VAL A 563 -31.77 -47.00 47.32
C VAL A 563 -31.43 -47.64 48.66
N VAL A 564 -32.04 -47.22 49.76
CA VAL A 564 -31.87 -47.89 51.06
C VAL A 564 -32.28 -49.36 50.94
N ALA A 565 -33.39 -49.67 50.26
CA ALA A 565 -33.78 -51.06 50.00
C ALA A 565 -32.78 -51.82 49.11
N VAL A 566 -32.28 -51.19 48.04
CA VAL A 566 -31.27 -51.79 47.14
C VAL A 566 -29.94 -52.00 47.88
N VAL A 567 -29.50 -51.06 48.71
CA VAL A 567 -28.26 -51.18 49.49
C VAL A 567 -28.36 -52.38 50.44
N VAL A 568 -29.52 -52.60 51.08
CA VAL A 568 -29.74 -53.81 51.88
C VAL A 568 -29.57 -55.07 51.03
N VAL A 569 -30.14 -55.12 49.82
CA VAL A 569 -29.97 -56.25 48.89
C VAL A 569 -28.52 -56.41 48.44
N VAL A 570 -27.83 -55.32 48.11
CA VAL A 570 -26.42 -55.34 47.67
C VAL A 570 -25.52 -55.81 48.80
N VAL A 571 -25.75 -55.38 50.05
CA VAL A 571 -25.00 -55.88 51.21
C VAL A 571 -25.15 -57.39 51.33
N VAL A 572 -26.35 -57.94 51.15
CA VAL A 572 -26.58 -59.40 51.11
C VAL A 572 -25.81 -60.05 49.97
N VAL A 573 -25.83 -59.49 48.76
CA VAL A 573 -25.10 -60.02 47.60
C VAL A 573 -23.59 -59.95 47.80
N VAL A 574 -23.06 -58.86 48.36
CA VAL A 574 -21.63 -58.68 48.65
C VAL A 574 -21.16 -59.70 49.68
N VAL A 575 -21.97 -60.00 50.70
CA VAL A 575 -21.68 -61.07 51.66
C VAL A 575 -21.58 -62.42 50.94
N VAL A 576 -22.49 -62.71 50.00
CA VAL A 576 -22.44 -63.95 49.18
C VAL A 576 -21.20 -63.99 48.29
N ILE A 577 -20.86 -62.88 47.62
CA ILE A 577 -19.67 -62.79 46.77
C ILE A 577 -18.39 -62.95 47.60
N MET A 578 -18.31 -62.34 48.78
CA MET A 578 -17.15 -62.48 49.68
C MET A 578 -16.94 -63.95 50.08
N ILE A 579 -18.03 -64.69 50.35
CA ILE A 579 -17.97 -66.13 50.60
C ILE A 579 -17.43 -66.87 49.36
N MET A 580 -17.92 -66.54 48.15
CA MET A 580 -17.40 -67.16 46.92
C MET A 580 -15.93 -66.85 46.64
N VAL A 581 -15.51 -65.59 46.81
CA VAL A 581 -14.12 -65.17 46.60
C VAL A 581 -13.20 -65.89 47.58
N PHE A 582 -13.61 -66.02 48.85
CA PHE A 582 -12.85 -66.79 49.82
C PHE A 582 -12.65 -68.25 49.36
N VAL A 583 -13.69 -68.89 48.82
CA VAL A 583 -13.58 -70.24 48.23
C VAL A 583 -12.62 -70.27 47.04
N VAL A 584 -12.71 -69.30 46.12
CA VAL A 584 -11.81 -69.22 44.95
C VAL A 584 -10.36 -69.02 45.35
N VAL A 585 -10.09 -68.13 46.32
CA VAL A 585 -8.73 -67.89 46.82
C VAL A 585 -8.15 -69.16 47.44
N VAL A 586 -8.95 -69.92 48.19
CA VAL A 586 -8.53 -71.22 48.73
C VAL A 586 -8.17 -72.19 47.60
N VAL A 587 -8.96 -72.24 46.52
CA VAL A 587 -8.66 -73.07 45.33
C VAL A 587 -7.39 -72.60 44.62
N ASP A 588 -7.21 -71.30 44.40
CA ASP A 588 -6.03 -70.75 43.73
C ASP A 588 -4.75 -70.99 44.53
N VAL A 589 -4.79 -70.87 45.85
CA VAL A 589 -3.65 -71.21 46.71
C VAL A 589 -3.27 -72.68 46.53
N VAL A 590 -4.26 -73.58 46.46
CA VAL A 590 -4.01 -75.01 46.17
C VAL A 590 -3.37 -75.19 44.79
N VAL A 591 -3.86 -74.49 43.75
CA VAL A 591 -3.30 -74.56 42.39
C VAL A 591 -1.87 -74.02 42.34
N VAL A 592 -1.59 -72.89 42.98
CA VAL A 592 -0.24 -72.30 43.01
C VAL A 592 0.75 -73.25 43.69
N VAL A 593 0.35 -73.87 44.80
CA VAL A 593 1.18 -74.89 45.47
C VAL A 593 1.49 -76.04 44.50
N VAL A 594 0.51 -76.52 43.74
CA VAL A 594 0.72 -77.56 42.71
C VAL A 594 1.69 -77.08 41.61
N VAL A 595 1.53 -75.86 41.10
CA VAL A 595 2.39 -75.31 40.04
C VAL A 595 3.83 -75.14 40.51
N VAL A 596 4.05 -74.66 41.75
CA VAL A 596 5.39 -74.51 42.31
C VAL A 596 6.10 -75.85 42.42
N VAL A 597 5.39 -76.91 42.82
CA VAL A 597 5.91 -78.29 42.85
C VAL A 597 6.30 -78.75 41.44
N VAL A 598 5.47 -78.49 40.42
CA VAL A 598 5.78 -78.83 39.01
C VAL A 598 6.97 -78.01 38.48
N PHE A 599 7.06 -76.73 38.79
CA PHE A 599 8.13 -75.87 38.31
C PHE A 599 9.48 -76.24 38.91
N MET A 600 9.53 -76.58 40.21
CA MET A 600 10.70 -77.14 40.87
C MET A 600 11.21 -78.40 40.14
N LEU A 601 10.31 -79.30 39.74
CA LEU A 601 10.66 -80.49 38.95
C LEU A 601 11.28 -80.12 37.58
N ILE A 602 10.72 -79.13 36.88
CA ILE A 602 11.22 -78.70 35.55
C ILE A 602 12.62 -78.06 35.65
N VAL A 603 12.86 -77.22 36.65
CA VAL A 603 14.16 -76.55 36.83
C VAL A 603 15.29 -77.56 37.09
N VAL A 604 15.01 -78.60 37.87
CA VAL A 604 15.94 -79.71 38.10
C VAL A 604 16.29 -80.41 36.78
N VAL A 605 15.31 -80.63 35.89
CA VAL A 605 15.51 -81.26 34.58
C VAL A 605 16.31 -80.35 33.61
N VAL A 606 16.05 -79.04 33.60
CA VAL A 606 16.68 -78.09 32.66
C VAL A 606 18.12 -77.76 33.06
N ARG A 607 18.44 -77.66 34.36
CA ARG A 607 19.84 -77.49 34.82
C ARG A 607 20.71 -78.69 34.42
N ARG A 608 20.14 -79.90 34.31
CA ARG A 608 20.85 -81.09 33.81
C ARG A 608 21.17 -81.03 32.30
N ARG A 609 20.44 -80.25 31.48
CA ARG A 609 20.58 -80.20 30.00
C ARG A 609 21.54 -79.12 29.46
N ARG A 610 21.84 -78.06 30.23
CA ARG A 610 22.59 -76.88 29.74
C ARG A 610 24.13 -77.00 29.75
N ARG A 611 24.72 -78.06 30.34
CA ARG A 611 26.18 -78.32 30.28
C ARG A 611 26.70 -78.93 28.96
N ARG A 612 25.86 -79.18 27.94
CA ARG A 612 26.27 -79.95 26.72
C ARG A 612 26.33 -79.20 25.36
N ARG A 613 26.11 -77.89 25.22
CA ARG A 613 25.99 -77.25 23.87
C ARG A 613 26.76 -75.93 23.65
N VAL A 614 28.06 -75.88 23.99
CA VAL A 614 28.96 -74.75 23.62
C VAL A 614 29.85 -75.05 22.38
N ARG A 615 29.67 -76.18 21.67
CA ARG A 615 30.63 -76.63 20.63
C ARG A 615 30.24 -76.47 19.14
N SER A 616 29.26 -75.65 18.71
CA SER A 616 28.88 -75.64 17.28
C SER A 616 28.31 -74.31 16.72
N ARG A 617 29.15 -73.29 16.52
CA ARG A 617 28.84 -72.14 15.63
C ARG A 617 30.05 -71.70 14.77
N ARG A 618 30.51 -72.59 13.87
CA ARG A 618 31.07 -72.16 12.57
C ARG A 618 29.95 -72.33 11.51
N ARG A 619 29.73 -71.31 10.67
CA ARG A 619 28.76 -71.19 9.54
C ARG A 619 27.37 -70.63 9.96
N GLY A 620 26.81 -69.59 9.35
CA GLY A 620 27.23 -68.85 8.17
C GLY A 620 26.44 -67.55 7.95
N ARG A 621 27.20 -66.49 7.63
CA ARG A 621 26.79 -65.32 6.86
C ARG A 621 26.36 -65.79 5.46
N ARG A 622 25.05 -65.94 5.18
CA ARG A 622 24.48 -66.08 3.82
C ARG A 622 22.94 -66.07 3.87
N ARG A 623 22.29 -64.90 3.91
CA ARG A 623 20.85 -64.76 3.52
C ARG A 623 20.36 -63.31 3.28
N ARG A 624 21.23 -62.39 2.83
CA ARG A 624 20.81 -61.16 2.12
C ARG A 624 20.85 -61.40 0.60
N ARG A 625 19.98 -62.27 0.08
CA ARG A 625 19.60 -62.37 -1.35
C ARG A 625 18.22 -63.03 -1.41
N ARG A 626 17.29 -62.40 -2.14
CA ARG A 626 15.90 -62.80 -2.45
C ARG A 626 14.78 -62.13 -1.62
N ARG A 627 14.58 -60.82 -1.82
CA ARG A 627 13.28 -60.14 -1.65
C ARG A 627 12.78 -59.47 -2.95
N ARG A 628 13.11 -60.07 -4.10
CA ARG A 628 12.40 -59.88 -5.38
C ARG A 628 11.93 -61.25 -5.85
N ARG A 629 10.65 -61.32 -6.19
CA ARG A 629 9.85 -62.45 -6.74
C ARG A 629 8.85 -63.07 -5.76
N ARG A 630 7.59 -63.02 -6.18
CA ARG A 630 6.40 -63.83 -5.82
C ARG A 630 5.37 -63.16 -4.89
N CYS A 631 4.58 -62.27 -5.48
CA CYS A 631 3.13 -62.23 -5.25
C CYS A 631 2.43 -62.58 -6.57
N ARG A 632 2.26 -63.88 -6.80
CA ARG A 632 1.23 -64.50 -7.65
C ARG A 632 0.90 -65.83 -6.98
N CYS A 633 -0.37 -66.02 -6.60
CA CYS A 633 -1.12 -67.29 -6.69
C CYS A 633 -2.36 -67.27 -5.77
N CYS A 634 -3.43 -66.61 -6.23
CA CYS A 634 -4.78 -67.17 -6.39
C CYS A 634 -5.18 -66.66 -7.80
N CYS A 635 -5.57 -67.42 -8.83
CA CYS A 635 -6.42 -68.60 -8.86
C CYS A 635 -6.04 -69.50 -10.07
N ARG A 636 -5.78 -70.78 -9.80
CA ARG A 636 -6.10 -71.93 -10.65
C ARG A 636 -7.30 -72.56 -9.91
N CYS A 637 -8.45 -72.86 -10.50
CA CYS A 637 -8.67 -73.66 -11.69
C CYS A 637 -10.05 -73.37 -12.35
N CYS A 638 -10.23 -73.96 -13.54
CA CYS A 638 -11.50 -74.34 -14.19
C CYS A 638 -12.21 -73.20 -14.97
N CYS A 639 -12.48 -73.28 -16.28
CA CYS A 639 -12.42 -74.37 -17.25
C CYS A 639 -12.24 -73.84 -18.69
N HIS A 640 -11.44 -74.56 -19.49
CA HIS A 640 -11.70 -74.71 -20.91
C HIS A 640 -12.99 -75.55 -21.07
N GLY A 641 -13.98 -75.08 -21.85
CA GLY A 641 -15.08 -75.97 -22.25
C GLY A 641 -16.37 -75.32 -22.77
N ARG A 642 -16.36 -75.00 -24.08
CA ARG A 642 -17.50 -75.05 -25.04
C ARG A 642 -18.48 -73.87 -25.16
N ARG A 643 -18.54 -73.42 -26.44
CA ARG A 643 -19.67 -72.85 -27.24
C ARG A 643 -20.00 -71.36 -27.01
N ARG A 644 -19.49 -70.46 -27.86
CA ARG A 644 -19.96 -70.04 -29.22
C ARG A 644 -21.01 -68.90 -29.16
N ARG A 645 -20.61 -67.67 -29.50
CA ARG A 645 -20.99 -66.91 -30.73
C ARG A 645 -20.61 -65.40 -30.65
N ARG A 646 -19.97 -64.92 -31.73
CA ARG A 646 -20.00 -63.55 -32.34
C ARG A 646 -19.38 -62.40 -31.50
N CYS A 647 -18.60 -61.44 -32.01
CA CYS A 647 -18.18 -61.06 -33.36
C CYS A 647 -17.02 -60.03 -33.26
N CYS A 648 -16.06 -60.12 -34.21
CA CYS A 648 -15.44 -59.00 -34.97
C CYS A 648 -14.62 -57.91 -34.23
N ARG A 649 -13.29 -57.86 -34.42
CA ARG A 649 -12.53 -57.24 -35.55
C ARG A 649 -12.19 -55.76 -35.29
N ARG A 650 -10.90 -55.44 -35.09
CA ARG A 650 -9.96 -54.69 -35.99
C ARG A 650 -9.63 -53.33 -35.34
N ARG A 651 -8.45 -52.70 -35.40
CA ARG A 651 -7.10 -52.88 -35.99
C ARG A 651 -6.23 -51.81 -35.27
N ARG A 652 -4.98 -52.10 -34.84
CA ARG A 652 -3.68 -51.78 -35.49
C ARG A 652 -3.56 -50.27 -35.86
N HIS A 653 -2.51 -49.53 -35.50
CA HIS A 653 -1.14 -49.70 -36.00
C HIS A 653 -0.07 -49.05 -35.10
N CYS A 654 1.04 -49.77 -34.90
CA CYS A 654 2.38 -49.26 -34.62
C CYS A 654 2.93 -48.58 -35.90
N CYS A 655 3.90 -47.66 -35.90
CA CYS A 655 5.34 -47.90 -35.65
C CYS A 655 6.15 -46.64 -36.05
N PHE A 656 7.35 -46.48 -35.46
CA PHE A 656 8.55 -45.82 -36.03
C PHE A 656 8.51 -44.29 -36.25
N CYS A 657 9.31 -43.50 -35.52
CA CYS A 657 10.71 -43.21 -35.86
C CYS A 657 11.36 -42.26 -34.83
N CYS A 658 12.68 -42.19 -34.89
CA CYS A 658 13.62 -41.62 -33.93
C CYS A 658 13.65 -40.09 -33.81
N ARG A 659 14.33 -39.66 -32.73
CA ARG A 659 15.28 -38.52 -32.60
C ARG A 659 14.74 -37.11 -32.25
N CYS A 660 15.46 -36.54 -31.27
CA CYS A 660 15.73 -35.11 -31.04
C CYS A 660 14.56 -34.28 -30.48
N CYS A 661 14.62 -33.90 -29.20
CA CYS A 661 15.27 -32.69 -28.67
C CYS A 661 14.39 -31.44 -28.77
N TYR A 662 14.15 -30.85 -27.59
CA TYR A 662 13.84 -29.45 -27.32
C TYR A 662 12.45 -28.89 -27.65
N CYS A 663 11.82 -28.42 -26.58
CA CYS A 663 11.04 -27.18 -26.46
C CYS A 663 10.02 -26.85 -27.56
N CYS A 664 8.73 -27.14 -27.30
CA CYS A 664 7.61 -26.24 -27.61
C CYS A 664 6.28 -26.79 -27.06
N CYS A 665 5.79 -26.25 -25.95
CA CYS A 665 4.37 -26.33 -25.58
C CYS A 665 3.83 -24.90 -25.45
N ARG A 666 3.61 -24.29 -26.62
CA ARG A 666 2.66 -23.18 -26.83
C ARG A 666 1.47 -23.80 -27.57
N CYS A 667 0.26 -23.31 -27.30
CA CYS A 667 -1.01 -23.60 -27.98
C CYS A 667 -1.83 -24.81 -27.50
N CYS A 668 -2.69 -24.56 -26.49
CA CYS A 668 -4.06 -25.05 -26.42
C CYS A 668 -4.89 -24.01 -25.66
N CYS A 669 -5.73 -23.25 -26.37
CA CYS A 669 -7.08 -22.85 -25.93
C CYS A 669 -7.69 -21.87 -26.94
N CYS A 670 -8.24 -22.41 -28.02
CA CYS A 670 -9.39 -21.81 -28.69
C CYS A 670 -10.64 -22.57 -28.21
N ARG A 671 -11.58 -21.89 -27.56
CA ARG A 671 -13.02 -21.94 -27.93
C ARG A 671 -13.90 -21.10 -27.00
N MET A 672 -14.68 -20.24 -27.66
CA MET A 672 -16.06 -19.81 -27.37
C MET A 672 -16.33 -19.05 -26.09
N ILE A 673 -16.60 -17.73 -26.22
CA ILE A 673 -17.71 -17.07 -25.51
C ILE A 673 -18.33 -16.01 -26.45
N GLN A 674 -19.61 -16.21 -26.80
CA GLN A 674 -20.55 -15.21 -27.29
C GLN A 674 -21.21 -14.49 -26.08
N PRO A 675 -21.86 -13.33 -26.28
CA PRO A 675 -22.06 -12.33 -25.23
C PRO A 675 -23.23 -12.68 -24.31
N ALA A 676 -23.03 -12.57 -23.00
CA ALA A 676 -24.09 -12.68 -22.01
C ALA A 676 -24.18 -11.37 -21.22
N HIS A 677 -25.27 -10.65 -21.50
CA HIS A 677 -26.13 -9.91 -20.59
C HIS A 677 -25.58 -9.47 -19.21
N GLY A 678 -25.62 -8.15 -19.01
CA GLY A 678 -26.35 -7.55 -17.88
C GLY A 678 -25.96 -8.01 -16.48
N LEU A 679 -24.83 -7.53 -15.99
CA LEU A 679 -24.57 -7.42 -14.55
C LEU A 679 -24.20 -5.97 -14.24
N THR A 680 -25.21 -5.24 -13.77
CA THR A 680 -25.10 -3.94 -13.12
C THR A 680 -24.13 -4.05 -11.94
N LEU A 681 -22.94 -3.47 -12.11
CA LEU A 681 -21.96 -3.25 -11.04
C LEU A 681 -22.49 -2.19 -10.07
N ARG A 682 -23.38 -2.60 -9.15
CA ARG A 682 -23.56 -1.93 -7.86
C ARG A 682 -22.43 -2.35 -6.93
N CYS A 683 -21.25 -1.77 -7.10
CA CYS A 683 -20.19 -1.88 -6.11
C CYS A 683 -19.39 -0.57 -6.07
N SER A 684 -19.14 -0.08 -4.86
CA SER A 684 -18.30 1.08 -4.49
C SER A 684 -18.85 2.50 -4.72
N PHE A 685 -19.97 2.84 -4.08
CA PHE A 685 -20.37 4.25 -3.88
C PHE A 685 -20.54 4.67 -2.40
N GLU A 686 -20.75 3.74 -1.47
CA GLU A 686 -20.88 4.07 -0.03
C GLU A 686 -19.59 4.54 0.66
N SER A 687 -18.42 4.40 0.02
CA SER A 687 -17.14 4.85 0.59
C SER A 687 -16.77 6.31 0.25
N LEU A 688 -17.68 7.06 -0.39
CA LEU A 688 -17.48 8.43 -0.87
C LEU A 688 -18.47 9.45 -0.28
N LEU A 689 -19.59 8.99 0.27
CA LEU A 689 -20.39 9.70 1.27
C LEU A 689 -19.80 9.41 2.67
#